data_AF-A0A959JLV0-F1
#
_entry.id   AF-A0A959JLV0-F1
#
_cell.length_a   1.000
_cell.length_b   1.000
_cell.length_c   1.000
_cell.angle_alpha   90.00
_cell.angle_beta   90.00
_cell.angle_gamma   90.00
#
_symmetry.space_group_name_H-M   'P 1'
#
loop_
_entity.id
_entity.type
_entity.pdbx_description
1 polymer ?
#
loop_
_entity_poly.entity_id
_entity_poly.type
_entity_poly.pdbx_seq_one_letter_code
_entity_poly.pdbx_strand_id
1 'polypeptide(L)'
;MEPSDFLDFDNVNNELYDLIINDPQGNILTNNILQYDVDTRTYEVQITEKSNGNKCWTSFSVSSFQTSHAIASCDEFVIASLTQTGHCVITPQSLDDGSSNFVSMWSSKTEFNCDDVNITQTVKLSVANSDNIISQCSSNIKIQDKLAPIVLMKNNPTVHLNGITPTQLTPDMVASYFDNCEFVSLQVVPSTIDCNSANPTEVTLIAKDKGGSTVSASTFVGYTVNSSSILSCNDEVEIEITGLDSVRITPEMLLEGNYTCDDNFDVTLSFNNFEFPLPVVTQSDIGKNLTFEVKNTTIGNSCWGSLIVKKPVDCTIPFVVCDTRCSEGVPGDCNSGYTVTDNIDWPCDFESYVCDDDLFERFSPGDLVALHGIPKEQVYPQIINYPCSAIFTDFADQYEPIGNANSGEKKVIRTWTVLDWMTGNTYTYVQEFYLLSGHSVICDVFPWDTPFGDCASGHTDQDAVEWPADITVSRGGIAINILRNNPNIHINNVEPRIMASCNFNYIVSYTDQFNQTDPDSITVKRTWKVEDNFTNDEVTFIQKITITGQSANQNVCAATFTGIPISDVDMQLGTTTESGCADIVFAPNFEIKPSKVSKAKEGVDIMDLVMVYEHILGLRELNSYQKIAADVTNSGYISTLDLVMMQRIVDGTANDWSLVPVWKFLDKNHTVVNGVITPFKESINTNDLLSSNQFLGIKMGDIDGSYRDPGTSRPITYAALKGTDDVLNKGETYELILKSDRSQSLVAAQLEFDIKDKGINIIGVEGNNLPGFDPTQHVKMSNDKLIIQWYIDLQKNPLGINILNNQEMV
;
A
#
# COMPACT_ATOMS: atom_id res chain seq x y z
N MET A 1 -14.47 -69.28 55.79
CA MET A 1 -15.53 -70.01 55.08
C MET A 1 -16.13 -71.02 56.03
N GLU A 2 -17.44 -71.21 55.97
CA GLU A 2 -18.23 -72.13 56.79
C GLU A 2 -19.04 -73.09 55.89
N PRO A 3 -19.58 -74.22 56.41
CA PRO A 3 -20.34 -75.18 55.60
C PRO A 3 -21.48 -74.56 54.78
N SER A 4 -22.15 -73.53 55.31
CA SER A 4 -23.19 -72.73 54.65
C SER A 4 -22.76 -72.08 53.34
N ASP A 5 -21.47 -71.76 53.16
CA ASP A 5 -20.97 -71.01 52.00
C ASP A 5 -20.98 -71.84 50.70
N PHE A 6 -21.23 -73.16 50.83
CA PHE A 6 -21.11 -74.16 49.77
C PHE A 6 -22.34 -75.09 49.67
N LEU A 7 -23.34 -74.92 50.54
CA LEU A 7 -24.56 -75.73 50.58
C LEU A 7 -25.75 -74.86 50.17
N ASP A 8 -26.35 -75.18 49.03
CA ASP A 8 -27.41 -74.41 48.35
C ASP A 8 -28.78 -74.58 49.03
N PHE A 9 -28.85 -74.28 50.33
CA PHE A 9 -30.02 -74.45 51.20
C PHE A 9 -30.12 -73.31 52.24
N ASP A 10 -31.27 -72.64 52.31
CA ASP A 10 -31.54 -71.65 53.35
C ASP A 10 -31.54 -72.26 54.76
N ASN A 11 -30.79 -71.65 55.69
CA ASN A 11 -30.69 -72.01 57.12
C ASN A 11 -29.87 -73.28 57.47
N VAL A 12 -28.73 -73.51 56.80
CA VAL A 12 -27.72 -74.48 57.26
C VAL A 12 -27.18 -74.07 58.64
N ASN A 13 -27.29 -74.95 59.64
CA ASN A 13 -26.60 -74.78 60.92
C ASN A 13 -25.18 -75.36 60.85
N ASN A 14 -24.18 -74.48 60.83
CA ASN A 14 -22.77 -74.82 60.67
C ASN A 14 -22.19 -75.66 61.82
N GLU A 15 -22.81 -75.71 63.00
CA GLU A 15 -22.36 -76.62 64.08
C GLU A 15 -22.53 -78.10 63.72
N LEU A 16 -23.48 -78.44 62.83
CA LEU A 16 -23.83 -79.84 62.47
C LEU A 16 -22.91 -80.46 61.41
N TYR A 17 -22.00 -79.68 60.82
CA TYR A 17 -21.14 -80.10 59.72
C TYR A 17 -19.67 -79.83 60.03
N ASP A 18 -18.77 -80.61 59.43
CA ASP A 18 -17.33 -80.34 59.40
C ASP A 18 -16.92 -79.93 57.99
N LEU A 19 -16.20 -78.79 57.88
CA LEU A 19 -15.67 -78.25 56.63
C LEU A 19 -14.16 -78.49 56.57
N ILE A 20 -13.71 -79.22 55.55
CA ILE A 20 -12.29 -79.41 55.22
C ILE A 20 -12.05 -78.79 53.85
N ILE A 21 -11.08 -77.86 53.77
CA ILE A 21 -10.59 -77.30 52.50
C ILE A 21 -9.18 -77.84 52.25
N ASN A 22 -8.96 -78.41 51.06
CA ASN A 22 -7.67 -78.90 50.59
C ASN A 22 -7.04 -77.89 49.61
N ASP A 23 -5.72 -77.71 49.69
CA ASP A 23 -4.95 -77.00 48.67
C ASP A 23 -4.82 -77.82 47.36
N PRO A 24 -4.33 -77.23 46.24
CA PRO A 24 -4.17 -77.96 44.97
C PRO A 24 -3.14 -79.11 45.01
N GLN A 25 -2.46 -79.31 46.14
CA GLN A 25 -1.51 -80.39 46.40
C GLN A 25 -2.09 -81.47 47.34
N GLY A 26 -3.34 -81.30 47.81
CA GLY A 26 -4.05 -82.25 48.69
C GLY A 26 -3.83 -82.04 50.19
N ASN A 27 -3.21 -80.94 50.61
CA ASN A 27 -2.99 -80.65 52.04
C ASN A 27 -4.19 -79.93 52.66
N ILE A 28 -4.60 -80.35 53.85
CA ILE A 28 -5.69 -79.71 54.61
C ILE A 28 -5.25 -78.33 55.13
N LEU A 29 -6.01 -77.29 54.81
CA LEU A 29 -5.78 -75.94 55.31
C LEU A 29 -6.23 -75.80 56.78
N THR A 30 -5.29 -75.51 57.68
CA THR A 30 -5.61 -75.22 59.08
C THR A 30 -6.49 -73.97 59.21
N ASN A 31 -7.57 -74.09 60.00
CA ASN A 31 -8.56 -73.05 60.27
C ASN A 31 -9.33 -72.51 59.03
N ASN A 32 -9.26 -73.18 57.87
CA ASN A 32 -9.90 -72.74 56.62
C ASN A 32 -9.51 -71.29 56.22
N ILE A 33 -8.29 -70.88 56.55
CA ILE A 33 -7.69 -69.60 56.15
C ILE A 33 -6.87 -69.83 54.88
N LEU A 34 -7.25 -69.15 53.80
CA LEU A 34 -6.54 -69.16 52.53
C LEU A 34 -5.30 -68.24 52.62
N GLN A 35 -4.14 -68.72 52.19
CA GLN A 35 -2.98 -67.86 51.96
C GLN A 35 -3.08 -67.21 50.58
N TYR A 36 -2.64 -65.95 50.48
CA TYR A 36 -2.62 -65.20 49.22
C TYR A 36 -1.54 -65.77 48.29
N ASP A 37 -1.90 -65.99 47.03
CA ASP A 37 -0.97 -66.36 45.96
C ASP A 37 -1.35 -65.61 44.67
N VAL A 38 -0.39 -65.49 43.76
CA VAL A 38 -0.52 -64.71 42.51
C VAL A 38 -1.22 -65.51 41.40
N ASP A 39 -1.06 -66.84 41.41
CA ASP A 39 -1.66 -67.75 40.43
C ASP A 39 -3.07 -68.21 40.84
N THR A 40 -3.92 -68.50 39.85
CA THR A 40 -5.27 -69.03 40.11
C THR A 40 -5.21 -70.45 40.66
N ARG A 41 -5.63 -70.64 41.92
CA ARG A 41 -5.66 -71.94 42.59
C ARG A 41 -7.09 -72.46 42.77
N THR A 42 -7.32 -73.69 42.34
CA THR A 42 -8.56 -74.44 42.64
C THR A 42 -8.40 -75.19 43.95
N TYR A 43 -9.26 -74.88 44.92
CA TYR A 43 -9.33 -75.54 46.22
C TYR A 43 -10.48 -76.53 46.23
N GLU A 44 -10.24 -77.74 46.75
CA GLU A 44 -11.27 -78.75 46.94
C GLU A 44 -11.88 -78.61 48.34
N VAL A 45 -13.21 -78.72 48.42
CA VAL A 45 -13.99 -78.56 49.65
C VAL A 45 -14.76 -79.84 49.91
N GLN A 46 -14.48 -80.48 51.04
CA GLN A 46 -15.23 -81.64 51.51
C GLN A 46 -16.02 -81.28 52.77
N ILE A 47 -17.35 -81.37 52.68
CA ILE A 47 -18.26 -81.14 53.81
C ILE A 47 -18.75 -82.50 54.31
N THR A 48 -18.72 -82.71 55.62
CA THR A 48 -19.17 -83.95 56.27
C THR A 48 -20.29 -83.64 57.28
N GLU A 49 -21.42 -84.34 57.19
CA GLU A 49 -22.49 -84.22 58.19
C GLU A 49 -22.16 -85.05 59.44
N LYS A 50 -22.10 -84.42 60.62
CA LYS A 50 -21.71 -85.08 61.88
C LYS A 50 -22.70 -86.14 62.36
N SER A 51 -23.95 -86.08 61.91
CA SER A 51 -25.03 -86.98 62.38
C SER A 51 -24.88 -88.42 61.84
N ASN A 52 -24.35 -88.56 60.62
CA ASN A 52 -24.42 -89.79 59.84
C ASN A 52 -23.14 -90.09 59.02
N GLY A 53 -22.20 -89.14 58.91
CA GLY A 53 -20.95 -89.29 58.17
C GLY A 53 -21.08 -89.16 56.65
N ASN A 54 -22.23 -88.73 56.14
CA ASN A 54 -22.41 -88.42 54.71
C ASN A 54 -21.47 -87.27 54.29
N LYS A 55 -21.00 -87.33 53.05
CA LYS A 55 -20.05 -86.38 52.48
C LYS A 55 -20.51 -85.87 51.12
N CYS A 56 -20.40 -84.57 50.92
CA CYS A 56 -20.38 -83.96 49.60
C CYS A 56 -19.04 -83.27 49.36
N TRP A 57 -18.70 -83.06 48.09
CA TRP A 57 -17.47 -82.42 47.67
C TRP A 57 -17.77 -81.43 46.54
N THR A 58 -17.09 -80.30 46.56
CA THR A 58 -17.15 -79.28 45.51
C THR A 58 -15.76 -78.63 45.37
N SER A 59 -15.57 -77.80 44.35
CA SER A 59 -14.32 -77.07 44.14
C SER A 59 -14.60 -75.63 43.77
N PHE A 60 -13.92 -74.69 44.43
CA PHE A 60 -13.93 -73.27 44.05
C PHE A 60 -12.52 -72.85 43.63
N SER A 61 -12.42 -71.85 42.77
CA SER A 61 -11.13 -71.29 42.36
C SER A 61 -10.96 -69.88 42.89
N VAL A 62 -9.78 -69.59 43.42
CA VAL A 62 -9.37 -68.25 43.86
C VAL A 62 -8.33 -67.76 42.87
N SER A 63 -8.66 -66.68 42.17
CA SER A 63 -7.76 -65.91 41.32
C SER A 63 -7.50 -64.56 41.97
N SER A 64 -6.27 -64.07 41.92
CA SER A 64 -6.00 -62.67 42.27
C SER A 64 -6.73 -61.75 41.27
N PHE A 65 -7.61 -60.88 41.76
CA PHE A 65 -8.06 -59.75 40.93
C PHE A 65 -6.93 -58.73 40.95
N GLN A 66 -6.11 -58.68 39.89
CA GLN A 66 -5.25 -57.52 39.73
C GLN A 66 -6.14 -56.30 39.55
N THR A 67 -5.99 -55.30 40.43
CA THR A 67 -6.45 -53.95 40.11
C THR A 67 -5.77 -53.55 38.81
N SER A 68 -6.56 -53.12 37.83
CA SER A 68 -6.06 -52.53 36.60
C SER A 68 -5.49 -51.15 36.94
N HIS A 69 -4.29 -51.15 37.50
CA HIS A 69 -3.51 -49.94 37.77
C HIS A 69 -3.37 -49.19 36.45
N ALA A 70 -3.63 -47.88 36.48
CA ALA A 70 -3.28 -47.02 35.36
C ALA A 70 -1.78 -47.18 35.07
N ILE A 71 -1.41 -47.29 33.80
CA ILE A 71 -0.02 -47.33 33.37
C ILE A 71 0.19 -46.07 32.54
N ALA A 72 1.02 -45.17 33.07
CA ALA A 72 1.42 -43.96 32.36
C ALA A 72 2.60 -44.28 31.44
N SER A 73 2.42 -44.08 30.14
CA SER A 73 3.48 -44.19 29.13
C SER A 73 3.62 -42.84 28.43
N CYS A 74 4.84 -42.34 28.30
CA CYS A 74 5.12 -41.01 27.81
C CYS A 74 6.06 -41.06 26.61
N ASP A 75 5.84 -40.20 25.62
CA ASP A 75 6.89 -39.81 24.70
C ASP A 75 8.03 -39.16 25.50
N GLU A 76 9.26 -39.63 25.32
CA GLU A 76 10.44 -39.11 26.03
C GLU A 76 10.75 -37.66 25.61
N PHE A 77 10.42 -37.25 24.37
CA PHE A 77 10.83 -35.96 23.82
C PHE A 77 9.83 -35.35 22.81
N VAL A 78 9.02 -34.41 23.28
CA VAL A 78 8.00 -33.74 22.46
C VAL A 78 8.50 -32.36 21.99
N ILE A 79 8.39 -32.09 20.69
CA ILE A 79 8.68 -30.80 20.08
C ILE A 79 7.38 -30.06 19.79
N ALA A 80 7.21 -28.87 20.35
CA ALA A 80 6.09 -27.98 20.05
C ALA A 80 6.59 -26.66 19.45
N SER A 81 5.71 -25.90 18.81
CA SER A 81 6.06 -24.63 18.16
C SER A 81 5.08 -23.52 18.52
N LEU A 82 5.59 -22.30 18.67
CA LEU A 82 4.78 -21.12 18.99
C LEU A 82 3.91 -20.70 17.78
N THR A 83 2.79 -20.06 18.09
CA THR A 83 1.95 -19.34 17.13
C THR A 83 2.47 -17.91 16.92
N GLN A 84 1.87 -17.17 15.98
CA GLN A 84 2.12 -15.75 15.72
C GLN A 84 1.88 -14.83 16.93
N THR A 85 1.25 -15.31 18.01
CA THR A 85 1.07 -14.56 19.26
C THR A 85 2.14 -14.87 20.33
N GLY A 86 3.18 -15.65 20.00
CA GLY A 86 4.25 -16.00 20.94
C GLY A 86 3.86 -17.06 21.97
N HIS A 87 2.78 -17.82 21.71
CA HIS A 87 2.20 -18.81 22.63
C HIS A 87 2.07 -20.21 21.98
N CYS A 88 2.05 -21.26 22.79
CA CYS A 88 1.71 -22.62 22.35
C CYS A 88 0.88 -23.34 23.43
N VAL A 89 -0.02 -24.23 23.01
CA VAL A 89 -0.80 -25.09 23.91
C VAL A 89 -0.60 -26.54 23.51
N ILE A 90 -0.05 -27.34 24.43
CA ILE A 90 0.07 -28.80 24.29
C ILE A 90 -1.04 -29.49 25.10
N THR A 91 -1.55 -30.60 24.60
CA THR A 91 -2.59 -31.39 25.28
C THR A 91 -1.96 -32.55 26.05
N PRO A 92 -2.61 -33.09 27.10
CA PRO A 92 -2.14 -34.31 27.76
C PRO A 92 -1.96 -35.48 26.77
N GLN A 93 -2.85 -35.58 25.78
CA GLN A 93 -2.79 -36.61 24.73
C GLN A 93 -1.57 -36.49 23.82
N SER A 94 -1.00 -35.29 23.65
CA SER A 94 0.26 -35.08 22.89
C SER A 94 1.54 -35.50 23.65
N LEU A 95 1.41 -36.01 24.88
CA LEU A 95 2.50 -36.58 25.67
C LEU A 95 2.42 -38.11 25.80
N ASP A 96 1.34 -38.73 25.30
CA ASP A 96 0.95 -40.11 25.62
C ASP A 96 1.49 -41.11 24.59
N ASP A 97 2.43 -41.98 25.02
CA ASP A 97 2.96 -43.09 24.20
C ASP A 97 2.33 -44.42 24.62
N GLY A 98 1.00 -44.51 24.53
CA GLY A 98 0.26 -45.74 24.79
C GLY A 98 0.01 -46.05 26.27
N SER A 99 -0.35 -45.04 27.08
CA SER A 99 -0.88 -45.25 28.43
C SER A 99 -2.09 -46.20 28.40
N SER A 100 -2.34 -46.92 29.50
CA SER A 100 -3.42 -47.91 29.57
C SER A 100 -4.09 -47.98 30.95
N ASN A 101 -5.24 -48.65 31.00
CA ASN A 101 -6.05 -48.86 32.22
C ASN A 101 -6.50 -47.56 32.93
N PHE A 102 -6.76 -46.48 32.18
CA PHE A 102 -7.15 -45.18 32.73
C PHE A 102 -8.55 -44.74 32.24
N VAL A 103 -9.14 -43.80 32.99
CA VAL A 103 -10.41 -43.11 32.65
C VAL A 103 -10.26 -41.58 32.60
N SER A 104 -9.14 -41.04 33.10
CA SER A 104 -8.79 -39.62 33.00
C SER A 104 -7.28 -39.43 32.82
N MET A 105 -6.90 -38.34 32.15
CA MET A 105 -5.53 -37.99 31.79
C MET A 105 -5.35 -36.46 31.91
N TRP A 106 -4.24 -36.01 32.51
CA TRP A 106 -3.89 -34.59 32.61
C TRP A 106 -2.37 -34.38 32.71
N SER A 107 -1.88 -33.19 32.31
CA SER A 107 -0.46 -32.82 32.39
C SER A 107 -0.19 -31.76 33.46
N SER A 108 1.08 -31.57 33.84
CA SER A 108 1.49 -30.56 34.84
C SER A 108 1.69 -29.14 34.29
N LYS A 109 1.75 -28.99 32.96
CA LYS A 109 1.80 -27.72 32.21
C LYS A 109 1.21 -27.99 30.82
N THR A 110 0.40 -27.05 30.31
CA THR A 110 -0.24 -27.11 28.99
C THR A 110 0.12 -25.89 28.12
N GLU A 111 0.28 -24.72 28.75
CA GLU A 111 0.53 -23.45 28.06
C GLU A 111 2.01 -23.08 28.13
N PHE A 112 2.57 -22.60 27.01
CA PHE A 112 3.96 -22.21 26.84
C PHE A 112 4.08 -20.87 26.10
N ASN A 113 5.20 -20.16 26.26
CA ASN A 113 5.43 -18.84 25.66
C ASN A 113 6.88 -18.63 25.16
N CYS A 114 7.21 -17.41 24.71
CA CYS A 114 8.54 -16.98 24.31
C CYS A 114 9.66 -17.12 25.37
N ASP A 115 9.34 -17.23 26.66
CA ASP A 115 10.35 -17.48 27.70
C ASP A 115 10.80 -18.95 27.71
N ASP A 116 9.93 -19.85 27.23
CA ASP A 116 10.19 -21.28 27.17
C ASP A 116 11.02 -21.70 25.94
N VAL A 117 11.20 -20.81 24.95
CA VAL A 117 11.90 -21.08 23.68
C VAL A 117 13.35 -21.48 23.91
N ASN A 118 13.79 -22.54 23.22
CA ASN A 118 15.13 -23.13 23.32
C ASN A 118 15.52 -23.66 24.73
N ILE A 119 14.61 -23.60 25.72
CA ILE A 119 14.71 -24.30 27.00
C ILE A 119 14.04 -25.68 26.87
N THR A 120 14.61 -26.70 27.54
CA THR A 120 13.97 -28.02 27.68
C THR A 120 13.30 -28.12 29.04
N GLN A 121 12.02 -28.48 29.08
CA GLN A 121 11.22 -28.55 30.31
C GLN A 121 10.57 -29.91 30.48
N THR A 122 10.74 -30.53 31.65
CA THR A 122 10.12 -31.82 31.96
C THR A 122 8.68 -31.63 32.43
N VAL A 123 7.71 -32.08 31.64
CA VAL A 123 6.28 -32.08 32.00
C VAL A 123 5.88 -33.48 32.45
N LYS A 124 5.08 -33.56 33.52
CA LYS A 124 4.50 -34.82 33.99
C LYS A 124 3.16 -35.06 33.32
N LEU A 125 3.01 -36.22 32.68
CA LEU A 125 1.70 -36.79 32.36
C LEU A 125 1.21 -37.61 33.57
N SER A 126 -0.07 -37.49 33.88
CA SER A 126 -0.73 -38.26 34.94
C SER A 126 -2.00 -38.91 34.38
N VAL A 127 -2.20 -40.19 34.69
CA VAL A 127 -3.39 -40.95 34.33
C VAL A 127 -3.96 -41.64 35.56
N ALA A 128 -5.28 -41.72 35.67
CA ALA A 128 -5.97 -42.39 36.77
C ALA A 128 -6.98 -43.42 36.29
N ASN A 129 -7.08 -44.55 36.99
CA ASN A 129 -8.10 -45.57 36.74
C ASN A 129 -9.45 -45.23 37.40
N SER A 130 -10.46 -46.08 37.25
CA SER A 130 -11.79 -45.94 37.88
C SER A 130 -11.76 -45.79 39.41
N ASP A 131 -10.71 -46.30 40.04
CA ASP A 131 -10.53 -46.36 41.49
C ASP A 131 -9.71 -45.15 42.00
N ASN A 132 -9.37 -44.22 41.10
CA ASN A 132 -8.48 -43.07 41.32
C ASN A 132 -7.03 -43.44 41.67
N ILE A 133 -6.57 -44.64 41.28
CA ILE A 133 -5.15 -45.01 41.36
C ILE A 133 -4.40 -44.29 40.24
N ILE A 134 -3.51 -43.37 40.62
CA ILE A 134 -2.76 -42.50 39.70
C ILE A 134 -1.41 -43.14 39.35
N SER A 135 -1.07 -43.14 38.07
CA SER A 135 0.30 -43.36 37.58
C SER A 135 0.83 -42.10 36.88
N GLN A 136 2.15 -41.92 36.90
CA GLN A 136 2.82 -40.76 36.28
C GLN A 136 4.03 -41.18 35.47
N CYS A 137 4.22 -40.53 34.33
CA CYS A 137 5.45 -40.55 33.55
C CYS A 137 5.90 -39.10 33.29
N SER A 138 6.95 -38.88 32.50
CA SER A 138 7.43 -37.52 32.21
C SER A 138 8.04 -37.41 30.82
N SER A 139 7.66 -36.36 30.11
CA SER A 139 8.14 -36.00 28.77
C SER A 139 9.03 -34.77 28.84
N ASN A 140 10.11 -34.72 28.06
CA ASN A 140 10.92 -33.52 27.91
C ASN A 140 10.42 -32.70 26.73
N ILE A 141 9.83 -31.55 27.03
CA ILE A 141 9.27 -30.64 26.03
C ILE A 141 10.35 -29.68 25.57
N LYS A 142 10.53 -29.54 24.25
CA LYS A 142 11.31 -28.45 23.65
C LYS A 142 10.40 -27.53 22.84
N ILE A 143 10.29 -26.28 23.27
CA ILE A 143 9.61 -25.24 22.51
C ILE A 143 10.58 -24.68 21.46
N GLN A 144 10.13 -24.70 20.21
CA GLN A 144 10.78 -24.00 19.10
C GLN A 144 9.98 -22.76 18.75
N ASP A 145 10.69 -21.67 18.49
CA ASP A 145 10.19 -20.71 17.53
C ASP A 145 10.61 -21.16 16.11
N LYS A 146 9.78 -20.86 15.13
CA LYS A 146 9.94 -21.18 13.70
C LYS A 146 9.45 -20.04 12.80
N LEU A 147 8.81 -19.04 13.38
CA LEU A 147 8.50 -17.80 12.69
C LEU A 147 9.80 -16.99 12.63
N ALA A 148 9.92 -16.13 11.62
CA ALA A 148 11.12 -15.37 11.35
C ALA A 148 10.80 -13.87 11.39
N PRO A 149 11.73 -13.02 11.85
CA PRO A 149 11.45 -11.63 12.15
C PRO A 149 11.07 -10.85 10.90
N ILE A 150 9.94 -10.14 10.99
CA ILE A 150 9.43 -9.26 9.95
C ILE A 150 10.20 -7.95 10.02
N VAL A 151 11.13 -7.75 9.07
CA VAL A 151 11.85 -6.49 8.89
C VAL A 151 11.17 -5.67 7.79
N LEU A 152 10.76 -4.45 8.12
CA LEU A 152 10.12 -3.49 7.22
C LEU A 152 11.03 -2.27 7.11
N MET A 153 11.78 -2.18 6.02
CA MET A 153 12.70 -1.08 5.80
C MET A 153 11.93 0.21 5.50
N LYS A 154 12.41 1.35 6.00
CA LYS A 154 11.82 2.66 5.73
C LYS A 154 12.08 3.05 4.27
N ASN A 155 11.09 3.63 3.61
CA ASN A 155 11.25 4.17 2.26
C ASN A 155 12.12 5.44 2.30
N ASN A 156 13.28 5.40 1.65
CA ASN A 156 14.21 6.51 1.44
C ASN A 156 14.45 7.46 2.65
N PRO A 157 14.81 6.95 3.85
CA PRO A 157 15.04 7.79 5.02
C PRO A 157 16.28 8.67 4.84
N THR A 158 16.22 9.92 5.27
CA THR A 158 17.33 10.88 5.15
C THR A 158 18.04 11.14 6.47
N VAL A 159 19.38 11.19 6.47
CA VAL A 159 20.22 11.57 7.62
C VAL A 159 21.01 12.86 7.35
N HIS A 160 21.54 13.49 8.41
CA HIS A 160 22.47 14.60 8.30
C HIS A 160 23.91 14.13 8.56
N LEU A 161 24.84 14.52 7.70
CA LEU A 161 26.28 14.34 7.90
C LEU A 161 26.89 15.62 8.47
N ASN A 162 27.56 15.48 9.62
CA ASN A 162 28.27 16.58 10.28
C ASN A 162 29.72 16.64 9.76
N GLY A 163 29.86 16.90 8.45
CA GLY A 163 31.12 16.82 7.73
C GLY A 163 31.60 15.38 7.52
N ILE A 164 32.93 15.19 7.42
CA ILE A 164 33.56 13.94 7.00
C ILE A 164 33.59 12.80 8.04
N THR A 165 33.02 13.00 9.24
CA THR A 165 32.93 11.94 10.25
C THR A 165 31.69 11.07 9.99
N PRO A 166 31.82 9.74 9.80
CA PRO A 166 30.68 8.90 9.43
C PRO A 166 29.56 8.92 10.48
N THR A 167 28.34 9.26 10.04
CA THR A 167 27.12 9.25 10.85
C THR A 167 26.71 7.79 11.12
N GLN A 168 26.65 7.40 12.39
CA GLN A 168 26.19 6.08 12.82
C GLN A 168 24.69 5.89 12.55
N LEU A 169 24.30 4.71 12.07
CA LEU A 169 22.91 4.32 11.82
C LEU A 169 22.43 3.36 12.90
N THR A 170 21.24 3.63 13.48
CA THR A 170 20.53 2.67 14.34
C THR A 170 19.48 1.90 13.54
N PRO A 171 19.04 0.71 14.00
CA PRO A 171 17.95 -0.03 13.36
C PRO A 171 16.68 0.82 13.15
N ASP A 172 16.32 1.64 14.14
CA ASP A 172 15.16 2.54 14.09
C ASP A 172 15.28 3.66 13.04
N MET A 173 16.49 4.01 12.60
CA MET A 173 16.69 5.00 11.53
C MET A 173 16.38 4.42 10.15
N VAL A 174 16.59 3.11 9.97
CA VAL A 174 16.49 2.44 8.66
C VAL A 174 15.27 1.54 8.49
N ALA A 175 14.62 1.12 9.58
CA ALA A 175 13.53 0.15 9.53
C ALA A 175 12.51 0.30 10.68
N SER A 176 11.49 -0.55 10.64
CA SER A 176 10.73 -1.04 11.79
C SER A 176 10.74 -2.57 11.72
N TYR A 177 10.78 -3.24 12.87
CA TYR A 177 11.03 -4.68 12.93
C TYR A 177 10.18 -5.32 14.03
N PHE A 178 9.59 -6.47 13.71
CA PHE A 178 8.63 -7.17 14.57
C PHE A 178 8.90 -8.66 14.56
N ASP A 179 8.69 -9.30 15.70
CA ASP A 179 8.80 -10.73 15.90
C ASP A 179 7.80 -11.12 16.99
N ASN A 180 7.33 -12.36 17.01
CA ASN A 180 6.43 -12.84 18.06
C ASN A 180 7.16 -13.07 19.39
N CYS A 181 8.48 -13.16 19.39
CA CYS A 181 9.36 -13.22 20.54
C CYS A 181 10.39 -12.07 20.52
N GLU A 182 11.34 -12.08 21.47
CA GLU A 182 12.37 -11.03 21.58
C GLU A 182 13.54 -11.23 20.61
N PHE A 183 14.15 -10.13 20.18
CA PHE A 183 15.33 -10.13 19.29
C PHE A 183 16.62 -10.47 20.06
N VAL A 184 17.45 -11.34 19.48
CA VAL A 184 18.81 -11.65 19.95
C VAL A 184 19.83 -10.64 19.41
N SER A 185 19.64 -10.13 18.19
CA SER A 185 20.49 -9.07 17.64
C SER A 185 19.84 -8.31 16.49
N LEU A 186 20.11 -7.01 16.41
CA LEU A 186 19.76 -6.12 15.30
C LEU A 186 21.04 -5.42 14.84
N GLN A 187 21.46 -5.62 13.58
CA GLN A 187 22.71 -5.11 13.05
C GLN A 187 22.49 -4.40 11.71
N VAL A 188 22.85 -3.12 11.65
CA VAL A 188 22.83 -2.32 10.41
C VAL A 188 24.16 -2.46 9.67
N VAL A 189 24.13 -2.64 8.35
CA VAL A 189 25.30 -2.84 7.48
C VAL A 189 25.13 -2.05 6.17
N PRO A 190 25.99 -1.07 5.86
CA PRO A 190 27.00 -0.48 6.73
C PRO A 190 26.34 0.21 7.94
N SER A 191 26.97 0.14 9.12
CA SER A 191 26.45 0.83 10.31
C SER A 191 26.72 2.34 10.32
N THR A 192 27.27 2.88 9.23
CA THR A 192 27.71 4.27 9.09
C THR A 192 27.57 4.74 7.64
N ILE A 193 27.24 6.02 7.46
CA ILE A 193 27.27 6.74 6.17
C ILE A 193 28.19 7.95 6.26
N ASP A 194 28.94 8.23 5.19
CA ASP A 194 29.84 9.37 5.04
C ASP A 194 29.73 9.98 3.63
N CYS A 195 30.53 11.01 3.32
CA CYS A 195 30.53 11.69 2.02
C CYS A 195 30.92 10.83 0.81
N ASN A 196 31.52 9.64 1.03
CA ASN A 196 31.95 8.72 -0.02
C ASN A 196 30.94 7.57 -0.23
N SER A 197 29.96 7.47 0.66
CA SER A 197 28.82 6.58 0.53
C SER A 197 27.90 7.11 -0.58
N ALA A 198 27.33 6.24 -1.42
CA ALA A 198 26.39 6.68 -2.46
C ALA A 198 25.24 7.48 -1.83
N ASN A 199 24.73 8.53 -2.50
CA ASN A 199 23.57 9.29 -2.00
C ASN A 199 22.37 9.05 -2.94
N PRO A 200 21.39 8.20 -2.56
CA PRO A 200 21.26 7.46 -1.30
C PRO A 200 22.07 6.15 -1.24
N THR A 201 22.41 5.71 -0.02
CA THR A 201 23.26 4.53 0.25
C THR A 201 22.41 3.28 0.44
N GLU A 202 22.70 2.16 -0.21
CA GLU A 202 22.05 0.90 0.16
C GLU A 202 22.53 0.44 1.55
N VAL A 203 21.60 0.25 2.47
CA VAL A 203 21.84 -0.19 3.85
C VAL A 203 20.92 -1.35 4.20
N THR A 204 21.52 -2.47 4.62
CA THR A 204 20.84 -3.68 5.08
C THR A 204 20.68 -3.68 6.60
N LEU A 205 19.47 -3.92 7.12
CA LEU A 205 19.27 -4.35 8.50
C LEU A 205 19.22 -5.88 8.55
N ILE A 206 20.06 -6.48 9.38
CA ILE A 206 20.07 -7.90 9.72
C ILE A 206 19.45 -8.06 11.10
N ALA A 207 18.30 -8.73 11.18
CA ALA A 207 17.59 -9.01 12.42
C ALA A 207 17.64 -10.52 12.73
N LYS A 208 17.81 -10.86 14.02
CA LYS A 208 17.84 -12.24 14.51
C LYS A 208 16.97 -12.40 15.75
N ASP A 209 16.11 -13.41 15.73
CA ASP A 209 15.16 -13.75 16.80
C ASP A 209 15.73 -14.72 17.86
N LYS A 210 14.91 -15.06 18.86
CA LYS A 210 15.20 -16.01 19.95
C LYS A 210 15.07 -17.49 19.57
N GLY A 211 14.36 -17.83 18.50
CA GLY A 211 14.39 -19.16 17.89
C GLY A 211 15.74 -19.50 17.26
N GLY A 212 16.38 -18.48 16.68
CA GLY A 212 17.65 -18.53 15.96
C GLY A 212 17.55 -18.14 14.48
N SER A 213 16.36 -17.83 13.94
CA SER A 213 16.18 -17.42 12.53
C SER A 213 16.77 -16.02 12.30
N THR A 214 17.08 -15.70 11.05
CA THR A 214 17.74 -14.44 10.70
C THR A 214 17.21 -13.94 9.37
N VAL A 215 16.78 -12.68 9.34
CA VAL A 215 16.21 -12.00 8.18
C VAL A 215 17.03 -10.74 7.89
N SER A 216 17.24 -10.46 6.61
CA SER A 216 17.98 -9.29 6.13
C SER A 216 17.21 -8.58 5.04
N ALA A 217 17.04 -7.26 5.15
CA ALA A 217 16.38 -6.43 4.15
C ALA A 217 17.14 -5.10 3.98
N SER A 218 17.09 -4.52 2.78
CA SER A 218 17.81 -3.28 2.41
C SER A 218 16.88 -2.10 2.14
N THR A 219 17.39 -0.88 2.33
CA THR A 219 16.80 0.36 1.79
C THR A 219 17.88 1.37 1.42
N PHE A 220 17.50 2.41 0.67
CA PHE A 220 18.36 3.49 0.23
C PHE A 220 18.29 4.67 1.20
N VAL A 221 19.29 4.81 2.07
CA VAL A 221 19.37 5.91 3.06
C VAL A 221 20.00 7.13 2.40
N GLY A 222 19.23 8.20 2.21
CA GLY A 222 19.73 9.47 1.70
C GLY A 222 20.48 10.28 2.76
N TYR A 223 21.28 11.26 2.35
CA TYR A 223 21.88 12.20 3.30
C TYR A 223 22.00 13.63 2.76
N THR A 224 22.24 14.55 3.70
CA THR A 224 22.53 15.98 3.46
C THR A 224 23.74 16.39 4.29
N VAL A 225 24.52 17.39 3.83
CA VAL A 225 25.79 17.80 4.44
C VAL A 225 25.74 19.21 5.04
N ASN A 226 26.74 19.53 5.87
CA ASN A 226 27.14 20.90 6.17
C ASN A 226 28.59 21.09 5.69
N SER A 227 28.89 22.17 4.96
CA SER A 227 30.16 22.35 4.23
C SER A 227 31.38 22.68 5.10
N SER A 228 32.58 22.43 4.57
CA SER A 228 33.88 22.65 5.23
C SER A 228 34.91 23.25 4.25
N SER A 229 36.12 23.66 4.71
CA SER A 229 36.85 24.78 4.09
C SER A 229 38.33 24.56 3.65
N ILE A 230 38.76 23.36 3.23
CA ILE A 230 40.17 23.05 2.83
C ILE A 230 40.23 22.12 1.58
N LEU A 231 41.31 22.13 0.75
CA LEU A 231 41.45 21.38 -0.53
C LEU A 231 42.88 20.81 -0.82
N SER A 232 43.04 19.75 -1.65
CA SER A 232 44.30 19.09 -2.13
C SER A 232 44.06 18.13 -3.35
N CYS A 233 45.11 17.72 -4.12
CA CYS A 233 45.01 17.03 -5.46
C CYS A 233 45.98 15.85 -5.70
N ASN A 234 45.69 15.04 -6.74
CA ASN A 234 46.54 13.98 -7.36
C ASN A 234 47.58 14.54 -8.37
N ASP A 235 48.52 13.71 -8.83
CA ASP A 235 49.60 14.07 -9.79
C ASP A 235 49.41 13.71 -11.31
N GLU A 236 48.90 12.54 -11.77
CA GLU A 236 48.96 12.09 -13.21
C GLU A 236 47.84 11.06 -13.67
N VAL A 237 47.29 11.13 -14.94
CA VAL A 237 46.02 10.45 -15.41
C VAL A 237 45.92 10.12 -16.96
N GLU A 238 44.99 9.25 -17.46
CA GLU A 238 44.77 8.82 -18.89
C GLU A 238 43.28 8.54 -19.36
N ILE A 239 42.91 8.56 -20.68
CA ILE A 239 41.50 8.43 -21.26
C ILE A 239 41.38 7.83 -22.74
N GLU A 240 40.16 7.49 -23.24
CA GLU A 240 39.78 7.03 -24.63
C GLU A 240 38.38 7.57 -25.14
N ILE A 241 38.00 7.52 -26.44
CA ILE A 241 36.68 7.93 -27.04
C ILE A 241 36.10 6.85 -27.99
N THR A 242 34.78 6.82 -28.25
CA THR A 242 34.22 6.42 -29.55
C THR A 242 33.23 7.49 -30.06
N GLY A 243 33.52 8.16 -31.17
CA GLY A 243 32.57 9.10 -31.79
C GLY A 243 32.97 9.71 -33.14
N LEU A 244 32.33 10.82 -33.49
CA LEU A 244 33.10 12.03 -33.87
C LEU A 244 33.47 12.88 -32.63
N ASP A 245 33.08 12.38 -31.46
CA ASP A 245 32.91 13.10 -30.21
C ASP A 245 34.22 13.30 -29.42
N SER A 246 34.10 13.90 -28.23
CA SER A 246 35.20 14.28 -27.34
C SER A 246 34.87 13.95 -25.88
N VAL A 247 35.88 13.69 -25.06
CA VAL A 247 35.69 13.36 -23.62
C VAL A 247 36.04 14.57 -22.74
N ARG A 248 35.23 14.81 -21.71
CA ARG A 248 35.42 15.85 -20.70
C ARG A 248 36.03 15.27 -19.42
N ILE A 249 36.93 16.03 -18.80
CA ILE A 249 37.70 15.65 -17.62
C ILE A 249 37.09 16.29 -16.39
N THR A 250 36.99 15.50 -15.33
CA THR A 250 36.21 15.83 -14.14
C THR A 250 37.12 15.95 -12.91
N PRO A 251 36.73 16.74 -11.89
CA PRO A 251 37.51 16.93 -10.67
C PRO A 251 37.86 15.63 -9.93
N GLU A 252 36.96 14.64 -9.99
CA GLU A 252 37.11 13.32 -9.38
C GLU A 252 38.33 12.55 -9.93
N MET A 253 38.69 12.78 -11.21
CA MET A 253 39.89 12.19 -11.80
C MET A 253 41.19 12.76 -11.18
N LEU A 254 41.11 13.80 -10.35
CA LEU A 254 42.19 14.77 -10.13
C LEU A 254 42.42 15.20 -8.64
N LEU A 255 41.53 14.84 -7.70
CA LEU A 255 41.57 15.32 -6.29
C LEU A 255 42.13 14.31 -5.26
N GLU A 256 42.75 14.82 -4.18
CA GLU A 256 43.21 14.03 -3.02
C GLU A 256 42.74 14.64 -1.68
N GLY A 257 41.67 14.08 -1.09
CA GLY A 257 41.24 14.43 0.26
C GLY A 257 39.83 13.99 0.57
N ASN A 258 39.22 14.56 1.62
CA ASN A 258 37.88 14.21 2.07
C ASN A 258 37.05 15.51 2.16
N TYR A 259 36.09 15.66 1.25
CA TYR A 259 35.35 16.91 0.98
C TYR A 259 33.85 16.74 1.23
N THR A 260 33.07 17.77 0.98
CA THR A 260 31.59 17.71 1.05
C THR A 260 30.99 17.66 -0.35
N CYS A 261 29.83 17.02 -0.52
CA CYS A 261 29.25 16.80 -1.85
C CYS A 261 28.78 18.08 -2.57
N ASP A 262 28.69 19.20 -1.84
CA ASP A 262 28.26 20.51 -2.34
C ASP A 262 29.46 21.39 -2.76
N ASP A 263 30.68 20.85 -2.67
CA ASP A 263 31.90 21.46 -3.18
C ASP A 263 31.94 21.33 -4.72
N ASN A 264 31.56 22.39 -5.43
CA ASN A 264 31.72 22.43 -6.89
C ASN A 264 33.17 22.75 -7.24
N PHE A 265 33.74 22.05 -8.20
CA PHE A 265 35.15 22.21 -8.58
C PHE A 265 35.31 22.49 -10.08
N ASP A 266 36.05 23.54 -10.40
CA ASP A 266 36.55 23.80 -11.75
C ASP A 266 37.81 22.97 -12.02
N VAL A 267 37.93 22.47 -13.25
CA VAL A 267 39.16 21.85 -13.79
C VAL A 267 39.66 22.70 -14.94
N THR A 268 40.89 23.20 -14.80
CA THR A 268 41.65 23.81 -15.90
C THR A 268 42.65 22.77 -16.40
N LEU A 269 42.67 22.47 -17.71
CA LEU A 269 43.76 21.73 -18.35
C LEU A 269 44.69 22.69 -19.07
N SER A 270 45.94 22.31 -19.28
CA SER A 270 46.97 23.12 -19.93
C SER A 270 48.05 22.26 -20.60
N PHE A 271 48.80 22.83 -21.54
CA PHE A 271 49.95 22.19 -22.19
C PHE A 271 51.01 23.23 -22.51
N ASN A 272 52.25 23.03 -22.04
CA ASN A 272 53.34 24.01 -22.17
C ASN A 272 52.96 25.43 -21.74
N ASN A 273 52.22 25.55 -20.63
CA ASN A 273 51.69 26.80 -20.06
C ASN A 273 50.60 27.51 -20.91
N PHE A 274 49.96 26.80 -21.85
CA PHE A 274 48.74 27.27 -22.54
C PHE A 274 47.53 26.47 -22.04
N GLU A 275 46.55 27.15 -21.47
CA GLU A 275 45.31 26.55 -20.96
C GLU A 275 44.38 26.12 -22.10
N PHE A 276 43.63 25.04 -21.88
CA PHE A 276 42.59 24.55 -22.77
C PHE A 276 41.28 25.32 -22.45
N PRO A 277 40.53 25.80 -23.46
CA PRO A 277 39.29 26.56 -23.22
C PRO A 277 38.20 25.81 -22.43
N LEU A 278 38.26 24.48 -22.45
CA LEU A 278 37.46 23.57 -21.63
C LEU A 278 38.36 22.37 -21.25
N PRO A 279 38.11 21.68 -20.13
CA PRO A 279 38.80 20.43 -19.79
C PRO A 279 38.27 19.28 -20.66
N VAL A 280 38.49 19.36 -21.97
CA VAL A 280 37.95 18.45 -22.99
C VAL A 280 39.06 18.05 -23.96
N VAL A 281 39.09 16.76 -24.28
CA VAL A 281 40.06 16.13 -25.18
C VAL A 281 39.35 15.46 -26.35
N THR A 282 39.90 15.64 -27.55
CA THR A 282 39.29 15.32 -28.84
C THR A 282 40.09 14.26 -29.60
N GLN A 283 39.62 13.81 -30.77
CA GLN A 283 40.41 12.96 -31.66
C GLN A 283 41.75 13.57 -32.14
N SER A 284 42.01 14.86 -31.87
CA SER A 284 43.29 15.54 -32.12
C SER A 284 44.25 15.57 -30.92
N ASP A 285 43.83 15.06 -29.75
CA ASP A 285 44.59 15.03 -28.50
C ASP A 285 45.27 13.68 -28.21
N ILE A 286 45.13 12.73 -29.15
CA ILE A 286 45.64 11.36 -29.05
C ILE A 286 47.17 11.36 -28.99
N GLY A 287 47.71 11.20 -27.77
CA GLY A 287 49.14 11.12 -27.48
C GLY A 287 49.80 12.39 -26.90
N LYS A 288 49.03 13.32 -26.32
CA LYS A 288 49.56 14.46 -25.55
C LYS A 288 49.75 14.08 -24.06
N ASN A 289 50.55 14.85 -23.32
CA ASN A 289 50.58 14.84 -21.85
C ASN A 289 50.35 16.29 -21.39
N LEU A 290 49.42 16.50 -20.45
CA LEU A 290 48.84 17.79 -20.07
C LEU A 290 49.19 18.14 -18.61
N THR A 291 48.97 19.40 -18.20
CA THR A 291 49.01 19.85 -16.80
C THR A 291 47.61 20.34 -16.36
N PHE A 292 47.16 20.12 -15.12
CA PHE A 292 45.84 20.58 -14.62
C PHE A 292 45.93 21.48 -13.39
N GLU A 293 44.90 22.30 -13.15
CA GLU A 293 44.54 22.84 -11.84
C GLU A 293 43.10 22.39 -11.50
N VAL A 294 42.84 21.99 -10.26
CA VAL A 294 41.48 21.84 -9.71
C VAL A 294 41.25 22.93 -8.66
N LYS A 295 40.12 23.61 -8.76
CA LYS A 295 39.74 24.71 -7.86
C LYS A 295 38.34 24.50 -7.32
N ASN A 296 38.19 24.43 -6.00
CA ASN A 296 36.88 24.46 -5.37
C ASN A 296 36.29 25.87 -5.49
N THR A 297 35.20 26.01 -6.24
CA THR A 297 34.50 27.28 -6.48
C THR A 297 33.63 27.69 -5.30
N THR A 298 33.14 26.73 -4.51
CA THR A 298 32.28 26.97 -3.34
C THR A 298 33.04 27.68 -2.21
N ILE A 299 34.34 27.37 -2.01
CA ILE A 299 35.18 27.97 -0.95
C ILE A 299 36.43 28.74 -1.43
N GLY A 300 36.85 28.56 -2.69
CA GLY A 300 37.92 29.33 -3.34
C GLY A 300 39.37 28.77 -3.27
N ASN A 301 39.59 27.52 -2.85
CA ASN A 301 40.92 26.87 -2.75
C ASN A 301 41.32 26.10 -4.04
N SER A 302 42.63 25.79 -4.28
CA SER A 302 43.15 25.13 -5.53
C SER A 302 44.34 24.11 -5.37
N CYS A 303 44.62 23.23 -6.37
CA CYS A 303 45.74 22.21 -6.50
C CYS A 303 45.93 21.60 -7.99
N TRP A 304 46.85 20.64 -8.40
CA TRP A 304 47.31 20.45 -9.87
C TRP A 304 47.95 19.05 -10.51
N GLY A 305 47.71 18.52 -11.82
CA GLY A 305 48.05 17.14 -12.56
C GLY A 305 47.82 16.77 -14.20
N SER A 306 47.35 15.60 -14.88
CA SER A 306 47.36 15.26 -16.46
C SER A 306 46.24 14.38 -17.36
N LEU A 307 46.34 13.87 -18.71
CA LEU A 307 45.31 13.03 -19.62
C LEU A 307 45.40 12.44 -21.22
N ILE A 308 44.44 11.59 -21.91
CA ILE A 308 44.28 10.99 -23.41
C ILE A 308 42.83 10.64 -24.22
N VAL A 309 42.57 9.84 -25.41
CA VAL A 309 41.32 9.78 -26.47
C VAL A 309 41.04 8.74 -27.80
N LYS A 310 39.81 8.43 -28.54
CA LYS A 310 39.33 7.59 -29.90
C LYS A 310 37.89 7.71 -30.85
N LYS A 311 37.06 6.73 -31.57
CA LYS A 311 35.95 6.86 -32.80
C LYS A 311 34.70 5.80 -33.39
N PRO A 312 33.39 6.06 -34.01
CA PRO A 312 32.47 5.26 -35.09
C PRO A 312 31.28 5.84 -36.16
N VAL A 313 29.94 5.33 -36.43
CA VAL A 313 28.97 5.35 -37.76
C VAL A 313 27.28 5.56 -37.91
N ASP A 314 26.38 5.00 -38.90
CA ASP A 314 25.06 5.52 -39.70
C ASP A 314 23.64 4.68 -40.17
N CYS A 315 22.54 5.12 -41.01
CA CYS A 315 21.02 4.61 -41.26
C CYS A 315 20.09 4.49 -42.68
N THR A 316 18.67 4.73 -42.88
CA THR A 316 17.57 3.97 -43.82
C THR A 316 16.42 4.35 -45.02
N ILE A 317 14.99 4.57 -45.04
CA ILE A 317 13.78 4.38 -46.17
C ILE A 317 12.53 5.44 -46.70
N PRO A 318 11.47 5.27 -47.68
CA PRO A 318 10.59 6.33 -48.54
C PRO A 318 8.95 6.52 -48.86
N PHE A 319 8.33 7.68 -49.45
CA PHE A 319 6.90 8.41 -49.41
C PHE A 319 6.15 9.26 -50.63
N VAL A 320 4.96 10.03 -50.50
CA VAL A 320 4.09 10.91 -51.49
C VAL A 320 3.37 12.26 -50.95
N VAL A 321 3.14 13.36 -51.73
CA VAL A 321 2.40 14.64 -51.36
C VAL A 321 1.60 15.34 -52.51
N CYS A 322 0.51 16.11 -52.23
CA CYS A 322 -0.15 17.06 -53.16
C CYS A 322 -0.64 18.42 -52.60
N ASP A 323 -0.75 18.64 -51.29
CA ASP A 323 -1.34 19.90 -50.74
C ASP A 323 -0.46 21.15 -50.86
N THR A 324 -1.12 22.32 -51.02
CA THR A 324 -0.46 23.62 -51.29
C THR A 324 -0.95 24.76 -50.38
N ARG A 325 -1.79 24.46 -49.38
CA ARG A 325 -2.31 25.35 -48.34
C ARG A 325 -2.44 24.51 -47.07
N CYS A 326 -2.49 25.15 -45.90
CA CYS A 326 -2.76 24.47 -44.65
C CYS A 326 -4.21 23.98 -44.54
N SER A 327 -4.52 23.25 -43.46
CA SER A 327 -5.80 22.57 -43.23
C SER A 327 -7.02 23.47 -42.92
N GLU A 328 -7.14 24.64 -43.55
CA GLU A 328 -8.22 25.61 -43.35
C GLU A 328 -9.26 25.65 -44.49
N GLY A 329 -10.53 25.51 -44.10
CA GLY A 329 -11.69 25.57 -44.98
C GLY A 329 -12.33 24.20 -45.23
N VAL A 330 -13.11 24.10 -46.32
CA VAL A 330 -13.76 22.86 -46.73
C VAL A 330 -12.78 22.03 -47.59
N PRO A 331 -12.44 20.78 -47.23
CA PRO A 331 -11.55 19.93 -48.01
C PRO A 331 -12.09 19.69 -49.43
N GLY A 332 -11.19 19.68 -50.42
CA GLY A 332 -11.53 19.45 -51.82
C GLY A 332 -10.69 18.34 -52.44
N ASP A 333 -10.34 18.51 -53.73
CA ASP A 333 -9.30 17.73 -54.41
C ASP A 333 -7.96 18.47 -54.39
N CYS A 334 -6.88 17.84 -54.89
CA CYS A 334 -5.56 18.49 -54.99
C CYS A 334 -5.59 19.79 -55.83
N ASN A 335 -6.59 20.02 -56.70
CA ASN A 335 -6.73 21.28 -57.45
C ASN A 335 -7.26 22.43 -56.58
N SER A 336 -7.92 22.13 -55.46
CA SER A 336 -8.34 23.10 -54.44
C SER A 336 -7.20 23.49 -53.47
N GLY A 337 -6.09 22.74 -53.48
CA GLY A 337 -4.89 22.98 -52.68
C GLY A 337 -4.98 22.57 -51.20
N TYR A 338 -6.08 21.92 -50.79
CA TYR A 338 -6.21 21.23 -49.49
C TYR A 338 -7.08 19.97 -49.64
N THR A 339 -6.55 18.79 -49.33
CA THR A 339 -7.28 17.51 -49.41
C THR A 339 -6.76 16.45 -48.45
N VAL A 340 -7.69 15.83 -47.71
CA VAL A 340 -7.42 14.74 -46.74
C VAL A 340 -7.05 13.39 -47.39
N THR A 341 -6.42 13.40 -48.58
CA THR A 341 -6.21 12.22 -49.43
C THR A 341 -4.75 11.97 -49.86
N ASP A 342 -3.80 12.81 -49.45
CA ASP A 342 -2.37 12.57 -49.63
C ASP A 342 -1.70 12.01 -48.35
N ASN A 343 -0.40 12.27 -48.12
CA ASN A 343 0.32 11.88 -46.90
C ASN A 343 0.75 13.04 -45.98
N ILE A 344 0.29 14.28 -46.14
CA ILE A 344 0.70 15.39 -45.26
C ILE A 344 -0.33 16.53 -45.10
N ASP A 345 -0.80 16.74 -43.87
CA ASP A 345 -1.45 18.01 -43.51
C ASP A 345 -0.35 19.05 -43.18
N TRP A 346 -0.38 20.21 -43.86
CA TRP A 346 0.53 21.32 -43.58
C TRP A 346 0.01 22.23 -42.45
N PRO A 347 0.89 22.77 -41.59
CA PRO A 347 0.49 23.61 -40.46
C PRO A 347 0.05 25.01 -40.92
N CYS A 348 -0.91 25.60 -40.22
CA CYS A 348 -1.46 26.93 -40.54
C CYS A 348 -0.65 28.10 -39.96
N ASP A 349 -0.87 29.26 -40.55
CA ASP A 349 -0.36 30.55 -40.08
C ASP A 349 -1.05 30.95 -38.76
N PHE A 350 -0.34 31.63 -37.85
CA PHE A 350 -0.89 32.02 -36.54
C PHE A 350 -0.23 33.28 -35.95
N GLU A 351 -0.85 33.83 -34.90
CA GLU A 351 -0.29 34.90 -34.07
C GLU A 351 -0.09 34.36 -32.64
N SER A 352 1.03 34.70 -32.00
CA SER A 352 1.35 34.30 -30.62
C SER A 352 1.81 35.53 -29.84
N TYR A 353 1.20 35.75 -28.68
CA TYR A 353 1.50 36.86 -27.77
C TYR A 353 2.43 36.36 -26.67
N VAL A 354 3.57 37.03 -26.53
CA VAL A 354 4.72 36.57 -25.76
C VAL A 354 4.95 37.50 -24.55
N CYS A 355 4.92 36.95 -23.33
CA CYS A 355 5.10 37.70 -22.07
C CYS A 355 6.56 37.79 -21.57
N ASP A 356 7.50 37.10 -22.23
CA ASP A 356 8.89 36.93 -21.82
C ASP A 356 9.82 37.18 -23.02
N ASP A 357 10.74 38.14 -22.90
CA ASP A 357 11.64 38.53 -24.00
C ASP A 357 12.51 37.36 -24.50
N ASP A 358 12.90 36.43 -23.61
CA ASP A 358 13.69 35.25 -24.00
C ASP A 358 12.88 34.27 -24.89
N LEU A 359 11.55 34.28 -24.80
CA LEU A 359 10.69 33.46 -25.66
C LEU A 359 10.63 33.95 -27.12
N PHE A 360 10.97 35.22 -27.41
CA PHE A 360 11.11 35.68 -28.79
C PHE A 360 12.27 35.01 -29.55
N GLU A 361 13.25 34.44 -28.86
CA GLU A 361 14.33 33.64 -29.47
C GLU A 361 14.11 32.12 -29.32
N ARG A 362 13.07 31.70 -28.58
CA ARG A 362 12.69 30.29 -28.36
C ARG A 362 11.39 29.96 -29.07
N PHE A 363 11.46 29.89 -30.40
CA PHE A 363 10.32 29.61 -31.29
C PHE A 363 10.52 28.37 -32.17
N SER A 364 11.38 27.43 -31.75
CA SER A 364 11.48 26.14 -32.44
C SER A 364 10.13 25.39 -32.40
N PRO A 365 9.89 24.42 -33.30
CA PRO A 365 8.68 23.58 -33.22
C PRO A 365 8.50 22.88 -31.87
N GLY A 366 9.56 22.64 -31.10
CA GLY A 366 9.48 22.13 -29.73
C GLY A 366 9.00 23.19 -28.74
N ASP A 367 9.64 24.37 -28.76
CA ASP A 367 9.35 25.47 -27.85
C ASP A 367 7.93 26.04 -28.06
N LEU A 368 7.44 26.13 -29.31
CA LEU A 368 6.10 26.65 -29.62
C LEU A 368 4.97 25.82 -28.98
N VAL A 369 5.12 24.49 -28.90
CA VAL A 369 4.15 23.63 -28.22
C VAL A 369 4.37 23.65 -26.70
N ALA A 370 5.63 23.63 -26.24
CA ALA A 370 5.96 23.45 -24.83
C ALA A 370 5.90 24.74 -23.98
N LEU A 371 6.12 25.91 -24.58
CA LEU A 371 6.26 27.21 -23.90
C LEU A 371 5.19 28.20 -24.33
N HIS A 372 4.92 28.30 -25.65
CA HIS A 372 3.90 29.21 -26.19
C HIS A 372 2.49 28.60 -26.16
N GLY A 373 2.36 27.30 -25.87
CA GLY A 373 1.08 26.60 -25.72
C GLY A 373 0.32 26.35 -27.04
N ILE A 374 0.98 26.50 -28.19
CA ILE A 374 0.35 26.35 -29.50
C ILE A 374 0.05 24.86 -29.79
N PRO A 375 -1.16 24.49 -30.26
CA PRO A 375 -1.50 23.13 -30.65
C PRO A 375 -0.50 22.51 -31.62
N LYS A 376 -0.13 21.24 -31.39
CA LYS A 376 0.93 20.55 -32.16
C LYS A 376 0.63 20.51 -33.66
N GLU A 377 -0.64 20.35 -34.01
CA GLU A 377 -1.21 20.38 -35.34
C GLU A 377 -1.04 21.72 -36.07
N GLN A 378 -0.93 22.84 -35.35
CA GLN A 378 -0.59 24.16 -35.91
C GLN A 378 0.91 24.42 -35.98
N VAL A 379 1.74 23.59 -35.33
CA VAL A 379 3.20 23.80 -35.26
C VAL A 379 3.98 22.86 -36.18
N TYR A 380 3.54 21.62 -36.37
CA TYR A 380 4.24 20.60 -37.16
C TYR A 380 3.42 20.18 -38.40
N PRO A 381 4.07 19.85 -39.53
CA PRO A 381 3.43 19.06 -40.58
C PRO A 381 3.06 17.67 -40.05
N GLN A 382 1.81 17.24 -40.26
CA GLN A 382 1.34 15.93 -39.80
C GLN A 382 1.47 14.92 -40.94
N ILE A 383 2.37 13.94 -40.79
CA ILE A 383 2.50 12.83 -41.75
C ILE A 383 1.30 11.89 -41.57
N ILE A 384 0.32 11.99 -42.47
CA ILE A 384 -0.88 11.16 -42.49
C ILE A 384 -0.72 9.99 -43.47
N ASN A 385 -1.49 8.92 -43.27
CA ASN A 385 -1.62 7.80 -44.22
C ASN A 385 -0.31 7.06 -44.62
N TYR A 386 0.83 7.27 -43.93
CA TYR A 386 2.15 6.75 -44.34
C TYR A 386 2.96 6.10 -43.18
N PRO A 387 3.59 4.90 -43.33
CA PRO A 387 4.00 4.09 -42.18
C PRO A 387 5.52 3.84 -41.99
N CYS A 388 6.46 4.69 -42.46
CA CYS A 388 7.90 4.35 -42.43
C CYS A 388 8.86 5.44 -41.92
N SER A 389 9.89 5.01 -41.18
CA SER A 389 10.78 5.84 -40.35
C SER A 389 11.99 6.43 -41.08
N ALA A 390 11.79 7.02 -42.25
CA ALA A 390 12.85 7.74 -42.97
C ALA A 390 12.30 8.82 -43.89
N ILE A 391 11.19 9.39 -43.44
CA ILE A 391 10.83 10.76 -43.76
C ILE A 391 11.55 11.63 -42.75
N PHE A 392 12.41 12.50 -43.25
CA PHE A 392 13.15 13.46 -42.46
C PHE A 392 12.48 14.81 -42.66
N THR A 393 11.90 15.34 -41.58
CA THR A 393 11.35 16.69 -41.53
C THR A 393 12.43 17.62 -41.01
N ASP A 394 12.83 18.58 -41.84
CA ASP A 394 13.73 19.68 -41.49
C ASP A 394 12.99 21.01 -41.66
N PHE A 395 13.50 22.08 -41.05
CA PHE A 395 12.92 23.42 -41.19
C PHE A 395 14.00 24.50 -41.23
N ALA A 396 13.77 25.51 -42.06
CA ALA A 396 14.61 26.69 -42.16
C ALA A 396 13.77 27.94 -41.89
N ASP A 397 14.10 28.65 -40.81
CA ASP A 397 13.43 29.88 -40.43
C ASP A 397 14.15 31.10 -41.02
N GLN A 398 13.38 31.98 -41.64
CA GLN A 398 13.74 33.38 -41.82
C GLN A 398 12.84 34.22 -40.92
N TYR A 399 13.32 35.36 -40.44
CA TYR A 399 12.49 36.27 -39.66
C TYR A 399 12.78 37.71 -40.02
N GLU A 400 11.72 38.53 -40.04
CA GLU A 400 11.78 39.97 -40.23
C GLU A 400 11.31 40.64 -38.93
N PRO A 401 12.10 41.54 -38.33
CA PRO A 401 11.68 42.25 -37.12
C PRO A 401 10.52 43.19 -37.46
N ILE A 402 9.50 43.20 -36.60
CA ILE A 402 8.33 44.08 -36.70
C ILE A 402 8.25 44.93 -35.43
N GLY A 403 7.45 45.99 -35.44
CA GLY A 403 7.35 46.89 -34.28
C GLY A 403 8.55 47.84 -34.12
N ASN A 404 9.02 48.03 -32.89
CA ASN A 404 10.01 49.04 -32.52
C ASN A 404 11.42 48.43 -32.39
N ALA A 405 12.45 49.29 -32.44
CA ALA A 405 13.80 48.85 -32.12
C ALA A 405 13.86 48.28 -30.70
N ASN A 406 14.23 46.99 -30.60
CA ASN A 406 14.31 46.19 -29.38
C ASN A 406 12.96 45.69 -28.79
N SER A 407 11.85 45.61 -29.54
CA SER A 407 10.62 44.98 -28.99
C SER A 407 10.60 43.44 -29.04
N GLY A 408 11.62 42.78 -29.60
CA GLY A 408 11.69 41.32 -29.76
C GLY A 408 10.77 40.75 -30.86
N GLU A 409 9.64 41.42 -31.08
CA GLU A 409 8.61 41.13 -32.07
C GLU A 409 9.16 40.83 -33.47
N LYS A 410 8.70 39.73 -34.05
CA LYS A 410 9.15 39.28 -35.37
C LYS A 410 8.06 38.52 -36.12
N LYS A 411 8.00 38.75 -37.42
CA LYS A 411 7.34 37.83 -38.34
C LYS A 411 8.32 36.71 -38.66
N VAL A 412 7.97 35.47 -38.36
CA VAL A 412 8.72 34.28 -38.76
C VAL A 412 8.11 33.71 -40.04
N ILE A 413 8.99 33.37 -40.98
CA ILE A 413 8.68 32.73 -42.26
C ILE A 413 9.42 31.39 -42.25
N ARG A 414 8.70 30.35 -41.82
CA ARG A 414 9.24 28.98 -41.66
C ARG A 414 9.08 28.20 -42.96
N THR A 415 10.19 27.80 -43.56
CA THR A 415 10.19 26.87 -44.69
C THR A 415 10.38 25.45 -44.18
N TRP A 416 9.29 24.69 -44.14
CA TRP A 416 9.32 23.25 -43.88
C TRP A 416 9.89 22.51 -45.10
N THR A 417 10.78 21.56 -44.87
CA THR A 417 11.33 20.65 -45.89
C THR A 417 11.11 19.20 -45.45
N VAL A 418 10.40 18.43 -46.27
CA VAL A 418 10.12 17.02 -46.03
C VAL A 418 10.89 16.20 -47.06
N LEU A 419 11.96 15.54 -46.61
CA LEU A 419 12.78 14.65 -47.41
C LEU A 419 12.31 13.21 -47.24
N ASP A 420 11.87 12.61 -48.33
CA ASP A 420 11.90 11.17 -48.50
C ASP A 420 13.35 10.74 -48.77
N TRP A 421 13.98 10.09 -47.78
CA TRP A 421 15.38 9.66 -47.83
C TRP A 421 15.71 8.66 -48.96
N MET A 422 14.72 8.02 -49.57
CA MET A 422 14.93 6.84 -50.40
C MET A 422 14.24 6.80 -51.76
N THR A 423 13.41 7.78 -52.07
CA THR A 423 13.34 8.29 -53.44
C THR A 423 14.30 9.48 -53.65
N GLY A 424 14.70 10.17 -52.57
CA GLY A 424 15.41 11.44 -52.64
C GLY A 424 14.50 12.63 -52.96
N ASN A 425 13.17 12.44 -52.95
CA ASN A 425 12.21 13.50 -53.23
C ASN A 425 12.09 14.46 -52.03
N THR A 426 12.09 15.76 -52.31
CA THR A 426 11.92 16.83 -51.32
C THR A 426 10.65 17.62 -51.59
N TYR A 427 9.83 17.81 -50.55
CA TYR A 427 8.61 18.61 -50.58
C TYR A 427 8.75 19.80 -49.64
N THR A 428 8.23 20.97 -50.00
CA THR A 428 8.45 22.21 -49.23
C THR A 428 7.17 23.01 -49.06
N TYR A 429 6.96 23.54 -47.86
CA TYR A 429 5.84 24.42 -47.52
C TYR A 429 6.34 25.65 -46.75
N VAL A 430 5.66 26.78 -46.89
CA VAL A 430 5.98 28.03 -46.18
C VAL A 430 4.83 28.37 -45.25
N GLN A 431 5.15 28.49 -43.96
CA GLN A 431 4.26 28.91 -42.89
C GLN A 431 4.70 30.30 -42.41
N GLU A 432 3.77 31.23 -42.26
CA GLU A 432 4.02 32.56 -41.72
C GLU A 432 3.36 32.71 -40.35
N PHE A 433 4.13 33.08 -39.31
CA PHE A 433 3.56 33.34 -37.99
C PHE A 433 4.17 34.57 -37.33
N TYR A 434 3.42 35.19 -36.43
CA TYR A 434 3.80 36.44 -35.77
C TYR A 434 4.05 36.18 -34.29
N LEU A 435 5.25 36.55 -33.82
CA LEU A 435 5.52 36.68 -32.39
C LEU A 435 5.37 38.16 -32.04
N LEU A 436 4.38 38.45 -31.21
CA LEU A 436 3.97 39.81 -30.80
C LEU A 436 4.20 39.99 -29.31
N SER A 437 4.43 41.22 -28.86
CA SER A 437 4.54 41.50 -27.42
C SER A 437 3.17 41.34 -26.77
N GLY A 438 3.03 40.34 -25.90
CA GLY A 438 2.01 40.37 -24.87
C GLY A 438 2.40 41.41 -23.82
N HIS A 439 1.44 42.14 -23.27
CA HIS A 439 1.76 43.04 -22.16
C HIS A 439 1.88 42.23 -20.86
N SER A 440 3.11 42.09 -20.35
CA SER A 440 3.39 41.57 -19.00
C SER A 440 2.82 42.45 -17.88
N VAL A 441 2.43 43.68 -18.20
CA VAL A 441 1.62 44.54 -17.33
C VAL A 441 0.17 44.07 -17.40
N ILE A 442 -0.24 43.29 -16.41
CA ILE A 442 -1.66 43.02 -16.14
C ILE A 442 -2.35 44.36 -15.88
N CYS A 443 -3.19 44.77 -16.82
CA CYS A 443 -3.92 46.03 -16.84
C CYS A 443 -5.43 45.83 -16.68
N ASP A 444 -5.90 44.59 -16.76
CA ASP A 444 -7.28 44.21 -16.51
C ASP A 444 -7.68 44.41 -15.04
N VAL A 445 -8.75 45.16 -14.86
CA VAL A 445 -9.39 45.48 -13.57
C VAL A 445 -10.87 45.08 -13.54
N PHE A 446 -11.33 44.43 -14.61
CA PHE A 446 -12.69 43.93 -14.80
C PHE A 446 -12.67 42.43 -15.14
N PRO A 447 -13.79 41.70 -14.96
CA PRO A 447 -13.86 40.28 -15.26
C PRO A 447 -14.11 39.98 -16.74
N TRP A 448 -13.75 38.75 -17.15
CA TRP A 448 -13.78 38.20 -18.52
C TRP A 448 -15.09 38.35 -19.32
N ASP A 449 -16.23 38.63 -18.65
CA ASP A 449 -17.52 38.87 -19.29
C ASP A 449 -17.78 40.36 -19.64
N THR A 450 -16.75 41.19 -19.47
CA THR A 450 -16.71 42.60 -19.88
C THR A 450 -16.41 42.73 -21.39
N PRO A 451 -16.93 43.75 -22.11
CA PRO A 451 -16.53 43.99 -23.49
C PRO A 451 -15.05 44.40 -23.59
N PHE A 452 -14.28 43.75 -24.47
CA PHE A 452 -12.87 44.08 -24.72
C PHE A 452 -12.66 45.52 -25.22
N GLY A 453 -11.54 46.11 -24.81
CA GLY A 453 -11.02 47.40 -25.25
C GLY A 453 -9.49 47.43 -25.10
N ASP A 454 -8.97 48.55 -24.61
CA ASP A 454 -7.56 48.74 -24.29
C ASP A 454 -7.30 48.78 -22.77
N CYS A 455 -6.04 48.76 -22.35
CA CYS A 455 -5.64 48.93 -20.95
C CYS A 455 -6.11 50.24 -20.29
N ALA A 456 -6.53 51.26 -21.07
CA ALA A 456 -7.12 52.48 -20.52
C ALA A 456 -8.63 52.34 -20.24
N SER A 457 -9.29 51.39 -20.90
CA SER A 457 -10.65 50.93 -20.60
C SER A 457 -10.72 49.91 -19.47
N GLY A 458 -9.61 49.18 -19.21
CA GLY A 458 -9.45 48.26 -18.07
C GLY A 458 -9.89 46.82 -18.32
N HIS A 459 -10.08 46.43 -19.59
CA HIS A 459 -10.33 45.05 -20.02
C HIS A 459 -9.80 44.83 -21.45
N THR A 460 -8.89 43.89 -21.67
CA THR A 460 -8.24 43.67 -22.98
C THR A 460 -7.82 42.21 -23.19
N ASP A 461 -7.91 41.72 -24.43
CA ASP A 461 -7.52 40.36 -24.82
C ASP A 461 -5.99 40.22 -25.10
N GLN A 462 -5.20 41.18 -24.63
CA GLN A 462 -3.75 41.34 -24.90
C GLN A 462 -2.88 41.32 -23.63
N ASP A 463 -3.48 41.09 -22.46
CA ASP A 463 -2.80 40.96 -21.16
C ASP A 463 -2.85 39.51 -20.65
N ALA A 464 -2.01 39.20 -19.65
CA ALA A 464 -1.81 37.83 -19.21
C ALA A 464 -2.93 37.19 -18.36
N VAL A 465 -3.92 37.94 -17.84
CA VAL A 465 -4.82 37.49 -16.77
C VAL A 465 -6.27 37.92 -16.96
N GLU A 466 -7.13 36.94 -17.21
CA GLU A 466 -8.58 37.16 -17.24
C GLU A 466 -9.25 36.81 -15.89
N TRP A 467 -9.88 37.83 -15.29
CA TRP A 467 -10.42 37.75 -13.93
C TRP A 467 -11.82 37.10 -13.85
N PRO A 468 -12.12 36.37 -12.75
CA PRO A 468 -13.40 35.68 -12.61
C PRO A 468 -14.52 36.62 -12.15
N ALA A 469 -15.64 36.61 -12.87
CA ALA A 469 -16.80 37.46 -12.57
C ALA A 469 -17.46 37.14 -11.22
N ASP A 470 -18.18 38.13 -10.66
CA ASP A 470 -18.97 37.99 -9.43
C ASP A 470 -19.95 36.81 -9.50
N ILE A 471 -20.11 36.09 -8.39
CA ILE A 471 -21.00 34.93 -8.31
C ILE A 471 -21.96 35.00 -7.13
N THR A 472 -23.14 34.41 -7.32
CA THR A 472 -24.12 34.16 -6.24
C THR A 472 -24.33 32.67 -6.08
N VAL A 473 -24.19 32.17 -4.86
CA VAL A 473 -24.38 30.74 -4.52
C VAL A 473 -25.47 30.60 -3.46
N SER A 474 -26.42 29.70 -3.71
CA SER A 474 -27.33 29.21 -2.68
C SER A 474 -26.53 28.32 -1.71
N ARG A 475 -26.43 28.77 -0.45
CA ARG A 475 -25.83 28.11 0.73
C ARG A 475 -24.95 26.87 0.46
N GLY A 476 -23.64 27.06 0.44
CA GLY A 476 -22.65 25.99 0.32
C GLY A 476 -21.21 26.51 0.43
N GLY A 477 -20.24 25.58 0.50
CA GLY A 477 -18.83 25.93 0.61
C GLY A 477 -18.28 26.61 -0.66
N ILE A 478 -17.37 27.57 -0.48
CA ILE A 478 -16.80 28.41 -1.55
C ILE A 478 -15.45 27.93 -2.07
N ALA A 479 -15.01 26.73 -1.67
CA ALA A 479 -13.76 26.14 -2.15
C ALA A 479 -13.82 25.87 -3.66
N ILE A 480 -12.69 26.03 -4.35
CA ILE A 480 -12.59 25.94 -5.82
C ILE A 480 -13.18 24.63 -6.36
N ASN A 481 -12.94 23.50 -5.68
CA ASN A 481 -13.50 22.19 -6.03
C ASN A 481 -15.02 22.10 -5.88
N ILE A 482 -15.65 22.83 -4.96
CA ILE A 482 -17.11 22.88 -4.80
C ILE A 482 -17.72 23.77 -5.90
N LEU A 483 -17.12 24.94 -6.15
CA LEU A 483 -17.56 25.87 -7.20
C LEU A 483 -17.44 25.24 -8.60
N ARG A 484 -16.33 24.56 -8.92
CA ARG A 484 -16.09 23.86 -10.20
C ARG A 484 -17.12 22.76 -10.50
N ASN A 485 -17.73 22.17 -9.46
CA ASN A 485 -18.75 21.13 -9.58
C ASN A 485 -20.20 21.67 -9.47
N ASN A 486 -20.40 22.99 -9.38
CA ASN A 486 -21.74 23.58 -9.32
C ASN A 486 -22.24 23.89 -10.75
N PRO A 487 -23.28 23.19 -11.27
CA PRO A 487 -23.74 23.37 -12.65
C PRO A 487 -24.39 24.75 -12.94
N ASN A 488 -24.56 25.60 -11.91
CA ASN A 488 -25.08 26.96 -12.03
C ASN A 488 -23.96 28.02 -12.09
N ILE A 489 -22.69 27.63 -11.99
CA ILE A 489 -21.52 28.53 -12.03
C ILE A 489 -20.76 28.27 -13.33
N HIS A 490 -20.45 29.35 -14.07
CA HIS A 490 -19.62 29.26 -15.26
C HIS A 490 -18.16 29.02 -14.87
N ILE A 491 -17.43 28.21 -15.65
CA ILE A 491 -16.08 27.75 -15.28
C ILE A 491 -15.08 28.91 -15.10
N ASN A 492 -15.13 29.92 -15.97
CA ASN A 492 -14.31 31.13 -15.88
C ASN A 492 -14.64 32.02 -14.65
N ASN A 493 -15.71 31.72 -13.90
CA ASN A 493 -16.07 32.45 -12.67
C ASN A 493 -15.54 31.74 -11.40
N VAL A 494 -14.82 30.63 -11.55
CA VAL A 494 -14.32 29.82 -10.43
C VAL A 494 -12.93 30.26 -9.97
N GLU A 495 -12.06 30.64 -10.92
CA GLU A 495 -10.66 31.04 -10.73
C GLU A 495 -10.18 31.90 -11.91
N PRO A 496 -9.16 32.76 -11.75
CA PRO A 496 -8.56 33.52 -12.85
C PRO A 496 -7.92 32.60 -13.90
N ARG A 497 -7.93 33.04 -15.16
CA ARG A 497 -7.29 32.34 -16.28
C ARG A 497 -6.02 33.07 -16.71
N ILE A 498 -4.89 32.38 -16.69
CA ILE A 498 -3.61 32.89 -17.19
C ILE A 498 -3.41 32.48 -18.66
N MET A 499 -2.80 33.36 -19.48
CA MET A 499 -2.37 32.99 -20.83
C MET A 499 -1.29 31.90 -20.81
N ALA A 500 -1.36 30.92 -21.72
CA ALA A 500 -0.48 29.75 -21.72
C ALA A 500 1.01 30.12 -21.83
N SER A 501 1.34 31.07 -22.70
CA SER A 501 2.68 31.66 -22.91
C SER A 501 3.24 32.44 -21.71
N CYS A 502 2.44 32.59 -20.64
CA CYS A 502 2.78 33.36 -19.44
C CYS A 502 2.54 32.55 -18.15
N ASN A 503 2.02 31.32 -18.26
CA ASN A 503 1.59 30.49 -17.12
C ASN A 503 2.73 29.97 -16.23
N PHE A 504 3.99 30.15 -16.63
CA PHE A 504 5.17 29.89 -15.79
C PHE A 504 5.67 31.14 -15.06
N ASN A 505 5.31 32.35 -15.50
CA ASN A 505 5.65 33.60 -14.83
C ASN A 505 4.76 33.85 -13.61
N TYR A 506 3.52 33.35 -13.60
CA TYR A 506 2.51 33.79 -12.64
C TYR A 506 2.10 32.72 -11.61
N ILE A 507 2.19 33.07 -10.32
CA ILE A 507 1.55 32.31 -9.24
C ILE A 507 0.18 32.91 -8.93
N VAL A 508 -0.86 32.09 -9.02
CA VAL A 508 -2.23 32.43 -8.61
C VAL A 508 -2.48 31.99 -7.17
N SER A 509 -2.92 32.91 -6.32
CA SER A 509 -3.37 32.61 -4.95
C SER A 509 -4.61 33.41 -4.60
N TYR A 510 -5.26 33.11 -3.46
CA TYR A 510 -6.41 33.88 -2.99
C TYR A 510 -6.50 33.94 -1.48
N THR A 511 -7.17 34.98 -0.98
CA THR A 511 -7.59 35.10 0.43
C THR A 511 -9.06 35.50 0.52
N ASP A 512 -9.80 34.88 1.44
CA ASP A 512 -11.24 35.11 1.62
C ASP A 512 -11.51 35.99 2.86
N GLN A 513 -12.14 37.14 2.65
CA GLN A 513 -12.61 38.04 3.72
C GLN A 513 -14.14 38.01 3.84
N PHE A 514 -14.60 37.38 4.91
CA PHE A 514 -16.02 37.17 5.21
C PHE A 514 -16.66 38.43 5.82
N ASN A 515 -17.70 38.96 5.18
CA ASN A 515 -18.51 40.05 5.68
C ASN A 515 -19.98 39.61 5.74
N GLN A 516 -20.47 39.29 6.95
CA GLN A 516 -21.90 39.02 7.15
C GLN A 516 -22.67 40.35 7.08
N THR A 517 -23.30 40.58 5.94
CA THR A 517 -24.05 41.81 5.64
C THR A 517 -25.51 41.74 6.07
N ASP A 518 -26.04 40.53 6.23
CA ASP A 518 -27.41 40.22 6.61
C ASP A 518 -27.41 38.87 7.37
N PRO A 519 -28.32 38.60 8.34
CA PRO A 519 -28.47 37.25 8.91
C PRO A 519 -28.65 36.16 7.83
N ASP A 520 -29.27 36.46 6.70
CA ASP A 520 -29.54 35.52 5.60
C ASP A 520 -28.54 35.62 4.44
N SER A 521 -27.49 36.44 4.53
CA SER A 521 -26.41 36.44 3.53
C SER A 521 -25.01 36.82 4.05
N ILE A 522 -24.01 36.05 3.60
CA ILE A 522 -22.59 36.42 3.71
C ILE A 522 -22.12 36.94 2.36
N THR A 523 -21.56 38.14 2.36
CA THR A 523 -20.72 38.61 1.25
C THR A 523 -19.28 38.21 1.54
N VAL A 524 -18.71 37.30 0.76
CA VAL A 524 -17.28 37.00 0.81
C VAL A 524 -16.58 37.83 -0.25
N LYS A 525 -15.55 38.56 0.17
CA LYS A 525 -14.59 39.19 -0.75
C LYS A 525 -13.45 38.20 -0.94
N ARG A 526 -13.36 37.57 -2.11
CA ARG A 526 -12.19 36.79 -2.50
C ARG A 526 -11.22 37.74 -3.16
N THR A 527 -10.15 38.09 -2.45
CA THR A 527 -9.01 38.79 -3.06
C THR A 527 -8.14 37.74 -3.71
N TRP A 528 -8.26 37.62 -5.02
CA TRP A 528 -7.28 36.93 -5.86
C TRP A 528 -6.01 37.77 -5.91
N LYS A 529 -4.85 37.10 -5.86
CA LYS A 529 -3.53 37.67 -6.14
C LYS A 529 -2.92 36.87 -7.27
N VAL A 530 -2.46 37.59 -8.30
CA VAL A 530 -1.51 37.05 -9.27
C VAL A 530 -0.17 37.74 -9.03
N GLU A 531 0.88 36.95 -8.92
CA GLU A 531 2.24 37.37 -8.56
C GLU A 531 3.21 37.00 -9.69
N ASP A 532 3.95 37.96 -10.21
CA ASP A 532 5.01 37.72 -11.17
C ASP A 532 6.26 37.18 -10.46
N ASN A 533 6.68 35.96 -10.82
CA ASN A 533 7.82 35.25 -10.24
C ASN A 533 9.17 35.94 -10.51
N PHE A 534 9.26 36.82 -11.50
CA PHE A 534 10.50 37.44 -11.95
C PHE A 534 10.60 38.90 -11.50
N THR A 535 9.53 39.68 -11.58
CA THR A 535 9.53 41.09 -11.12
C THR A 535 9.13 41.23 -9.66
N ASN A 536 8.36 40.28 -9.11
CA ASN A 536 7.62 40.39 -7.84
C ASN A 536 6.52 41.47 -7.85
N ASP A 537 6.07 41.90 -9.04
CA ASP A 537 4.87 42.74 -9.14
C ASP A 537 3.63 41.90 -8.79
N GLU A 538 2.76 42.47 -7.95
CA GLU A 538 1.50 41.85 -7.56
C GLU A 538 0.30 42.63 -8.10
N VAL A 539 -0.62 41.92 -8.76
CA VAL A 539 -1.93 42.46 -9.15
C VAL A 539 -3.02 41.68 -8.45
N THR A 540 -4.01 42.41 -7.90
CA THR A 540 -5.06 41.82 -7.08
C THR A 540 -6.44 42.21 -7.57
N PHE A 541 -7.33 41.22 -7.65
CA PHE A 541 -8.73 41.40 -8.04
C PHE A 541 -9.66 40.93 -6.92
N ILE A 542 -10.70 41.71 -6.64
CA ILE A 542 -11.67 41.39 -5.58
C ILE A 542 -12.95 40.86 -6.21
N GLN A 543 -13.04 39.54 -6.33
CA GLN A 543 -14.28 38.87 -6.70
C GLN A 543 -15.23 38.87 -5.49
N LYS A 544 -16.51 39.21 -5.71
CA LYS A 544 -17.55 39.12 -4.68
C LYS A 544 -18.33 37.82 -4.86
N ILE A 545 -18.24 36.96 -3.85
CA ILE A 545 -19.04 35.74 -3.73
C ILE A 545 -20.20 36.03 -2.77
N THR A 546 -21.42 36.06 -3.28
CA THR A 546 -22.63 36.32 -2.47
C THR A 546 -23.28 34.99 -2.09
N ILE A 547 -23.25 34.63 -0.80
CA ILE A 547 -23.88 33.41 -0.28
C ILE A 547 -25.26 33.76 0.25
N THR A 548 -26.32 33.13 -0.26
CA THR A 548 -27.71 33.48 0.07
C THR A 548 -28.48 32.33 0.72
N GLY A 549 -29.20 32.64 1.80
CA GLY A 549 -30.43 31.98 2.23
C GLY A 549 -30.35 31.16 3.53
N GLN A 550 -31.19 31.53 4.50
CA GLN A 550 -31.71 30.62 5.52
C GLN A 550 -33.13 30.15 5.13
N SER A 551 -33.27 29.08 4.36
CA SER A 551 -34.53 28.32 4.41
C SER A 551 -34.58 27.54 5.72
N ALA A 552 -35.71 27.58 6.43
CA ALA A 552 -35.83 26.90 7.73
C ALA A 552 -35.65 25.37 7.61
N ASN A 553 -36.07 24.80 6.48
CA ASN A 553 -35.73 23.43 6.09
C ASN A 553 -34.45 23.46 5.23
N GLN A 554 -33.53 22.54 5.52
CA GLN A 554 -32.24 22.37 4.85
C GLN A 554 -31.99 20.88 4.65
N ASN A 555 -31.56 20.48 3.46
CA ASN A 555 -31.20 19.09 3.21
C ASN A 555 -29.72 18.87 3.58
N VAL A 556 -29.45 18.00 4.56
CA VAL A 556 -28.09 17.69 5.05
C VAL A 556 -27.75 16.25 4.68
N CYS A 557 -26.64 16.07 3.99
CA CYS A 557 -26.24 14.79 3.38
C CYS A 557 -24.97 14.22 4.02
N ALA A 558 -24.86 12.89 4.03
CA ALA A 558 -23.65 12.14 4.28
C ALA A 558 -23.39 11.15 3.12
N ALA A 559 -22.15 11.13 2.62
CA ALA A 559 -21.69 10.18 1.61
C ALA A 559 -20.27 9.73 1.94
N THR A 560 -19.88 8.52 1.54
CA THR A 560 -18.51 8.01 1.71
C THR A 560 -17.48 8.88 0.98
N PHE A 561 -16.19 8.72 1.26
CA PHE A 561 -15.13 9.33 0.47
C PHE A 561 -15.15 8.89 -1.02
N THR A 562 -15.75 7.74 -1.33
CA THR A 562 -16.06 7.28 -2.70
C THR A 562 -17.36 7.85 -3.30
N GLY A 563 -18.06 8.76 -2.61
CA GLY A 563 -19.27 9.43 -3.09
C GLY A 563 -20.58 8.64 -2.95
N ILE A 564 -20.57 7.49 -2.27
CA ILE A 564 -21.74 6.62 -2.07
C ILE A 564 -22.59 7.17 -0.92
N PRO A 565 -23.91 7.38 -1.11
CA PRO A 565 -24.83 7.80 -0.04
C PRO A 565 -24.76 6.89 1.21
N ILE A 566 -24.96 7.47 2.39
CA ILE A 566 -25.00 6.71 3.67
C ILE A 566 -26.35 6.96 4.37
N SER A 567 -27.18 5.92 4.51
CA SER A 567 -28.43 5.95 5.29
C SER A 567 -28.16 5.99 6.80
N ASP A 568 -29.19 6.19 7.63
CA ASP A 568 -29.14 5.96 9.09
C ASP A 568 -28.02 6.72 9.83
N VAL A 569 -27.52 7.82 9.27
CA VAL A 569 -26.63 8.75 9.96
C VAL A 569 -27.49 9.69 10.79
N ASP A 570 -27.31 9.64 12.11
CA ASP A 570 -27.94 10.54 13.05
C ASP A 570 -27.28 11.93 12.95
N MET A 571 -28.07 12.91 12.51
CA MET A 571 -27.72 14.33 12.41
C MET A 571 -28.31 15.12 13.61
N GLN A 572 -28.76 14.44 14.65
CA GLN A 572 -29.35 14.93 15.92
C GLN A 572 -30.71 15.63 15.78
N LEU A 573 -30.95 16.34 14.67
CA LEU A 573 -32.21 16.98 14.30
C LEU A 573 -32.97 16.22 13.19
N GLY A 574 -32.40 15.11 12.72
CA GLY A 574 -32.93 14.25 11.65
C GLY A 574 -31.99 13.07 11.40
N THR A 575 -32.39 12.16 10.52
CA THR A 575 -31.63 10.94 10.18
C THR A 575 -31.60 10.77 8.67
N THR A 576 -30.47 10.38 8.08
CA THR A 576 -30.35 10.25 6.63
C THR A 576 -31.15 9.06 6.09
N THR A 577 -31.78 9.29 4.94
CA THR A 577 -32.51 8.26 4.17
C THR A 577 -31.57 7.49 3.24
N GLU A 578 -32.09 6.52 2.47
CA GLU A 578 -31.36 5.84 1.38
C GLU A 578 -30.73 6.80 0.35
N SER A 579 -31.20 8.05 0.25
CA SER A 579 -30.59 9.10 -0.57
C SER A 579 -29.27 9.64 0.00
N GLY A 580 -28.88 9.22 1.21
CA GLY A 580 -27.76 9.77 1.98
C GLY A 580 -28.11 11.08 2.67
N CYS A 581 -29.33 11.60 2.54
CA CYS A 581 -29.70 12.93 3.02
C CYS A 581 -30.92 12.94 3.94
N ALA A 582 -31.00 13.99 4.77
CA ALA A 582 -32.02 14.27 5.76
C ALA A 582 -32.54 15.72 5.60
N ASP A 583 -33.86 15.88 5.48
CA ASP A 583 -34.51 17.19 5.58
C ASP A 583 -34.56 17.64 7.05
N ILE A 584 -33.70 18.58 7.42
CA ILE A 584 -33.55 19.08 8.78
C ILE A 584 -34.18 20.47 8.91
N VAL A 585 -34.98 20.67 9.97
CA VAL A 585 -35.41 22.01 10.40
C VAL A 585 -34.30 22.63 11.23
N PHE A 586 -33.68 23.70 10.74
CA PHE A 586 -32.51 24.31 11.36
C PHE A 586 -32.88 25.08 12.63
N ALA A 587 -32.43 24.57 13.79
CA ALA A 587 -32.46 25.29 15.06
C ALA A 587 -31.29 26.30 15.10
N PRO A 588 -31.50 27.57 15.51
CA PRO A 588 -30.43 28.59 15.50
C PRO A 588 -29.25 28.25 16.41
N ASN A 589 -28.02 28.53 15.94
CA ASN A 589 -26.74 28.27 16.63
C ASN A 589 -26.49 26.79 17.03
N PHE A 590 -27.26 25.83 16.53
CA PHE A 590 -27.11 24.41 16.83
C PHE A 590 -25.88 23.82 16.13
N GLU A 591 -25.18 22.89 16.79
CA GLU A 591 -24.05 22.16 16.22
C GLU A 591 -24.52 20.78 15.76
N ILE A 592 -24.46 20.53 14.44
CA ILE A 592 -24.70 19.20 13.85
C ILE A 592 -23.35 18.48 13.80
N LYS A 593 -23.21 17.45 14.64
CA LYS A 593 -22.11 16.47 14.61
C LYS A 593 -22.68 15.09 14.23
N PRO A 594 -22.48 14.62 12.98
CA PRO A 594 -23.07 13.37 12.53
C PRO A 594 -22.49 12.16 13.25
N SER A 595 -23.31 11.12 13.44
CA SER A 595 -22.83 9.82 13.95
C SER A 595 -23.61 8.65 13.33
N LYS A 596 -22.97 7.48 13.19
CA LYS A 596 -23.63 6.25 12.74
C LYS A 596 -23.14 5.05 13.54
N VAL A 597 -24.08 4.33 14.16
CA VAL A 597 -23.81 3.04 14.82
C VAL A 597 -23.83 1.95 13.75
N SER A 598 -22.73 1.22 13.60
CA SER A 598 -22.54 0.12 12.66
C SER A 598 -21.45 -0.80 13.19
N LYS A 599 -21.34 -2.05 12.69
CA LYS A 599 -20.25 -2.93 13.11
C LYS A 599 -18.94 -2.54 12.42
N ALA A 600 -17.81 -2.82 13.06
CA ALA A 600 -16.51 -2.63 12.43
C ALA A 600 -16.37 -3.48 11.14
N LYS A 601 -16.87 -4.73 11.15
CA LYS A 601 -16.74 -5.70 10.04
C LYS A 601 -17.55 -5.42 8.77
N GLU A 602 -18.50 -4.48 8.80
CA GLU A 602 -19.36 -4.20 7.64
C GLU A 602 -18.53 -3.50 6.55
N GLY A 603 -18.23 -4.13 5.42
CA GLY A 603 -17.35 -3.49 4.43
C GLY A 603 -15.89 -3.35 4.89
N VAL A 604 -15.42 -4.29 5.72
CA VAL A 604 -14.01 -4.44 6.09
C VAL A 604 -13.66 -5.90 5.88
N ASP A 605 -12.92 -6.21 4.81
CA ASP A 605 -12.53 -7.57 4.47
C ASP A 605 -11.07 -7.70 4.02
N ILE A 606 -10.74 -8.80 3.34
CA ILE A 606 -9.36 -9.18 3.05
C ILE A 606 -8.69 -8.25 2.04
N MET A 607 -9.47 -7.51 1.24
CA MET A 607 -8.94 -6.49 0.33
C MET A 607 -8.36 -5.29 1.09
N ASP A 608 -9.01 -4.86 2.18
CA ASP A 608 -8.54 -3.74 3.02
C ASP A 608 -7.22 -4.08 3.71
N LEU A 609 -7.07 -5.33 4.18
CA LEU A 609 -5.80 -5.83 4.72
C LEU A 609 -4.69 -5.78 3.67
N VAL A 610 -4.97 -6.22 2.45
CA VAL A 610 -4.02 -6.14 1.33
C VAL A 610 -3.65 -4.69 1.02
N MET A 611 -4.61 -3.76 1.01
CA MET A 611 -4.33 -2.34 0.77
C MET A 611 -3.45 -1.71 1.85
N VAL A 612 -3.68 -2.03 3.12
CA VAL A 612 -2.82 -1.58 4.23
C VAL A 612 -1.44 -2.23 4.17
N TYR A 613 -1.36 -3.52 3.86
CA TYR A 613 -0.09 -4.24 3.77
C TYR A 613 0.77 -3.79 2.58
N GLU A 614 0.17 -3.59 1.40
CA GLU A 614 0.82 -2.96 0.24
C GLU A 614 1.27 -1.52 0.56
N HIS A 615 0.51 -0.76 1.34
CA HIS A 615 0.92 0.59 1.75
C HIS A 615 2.14 0.58 2.67
N ILE A 616 2.16 -0.33 3.66
CA ILE A 616 3.29 -0.55 4.57
C ILE A 616 4.55 -1.00 3.81
N LEU A 617 4.38 -1.76 2.72
CA LEU A 617 5.47 -2.20 1.83
C LEU A 617 5.85 -1.14 0.76
N GLY A 618 5.20 0.02 0.72
CA GLY A 618 5.43 1.07 -0.28
C GLY A 618 4.96 0.73 -1.70
N LEU A 619 4.20 -0.35 -1.87
CA LEU A 619 3.67 -0.83 -3.16
C LEU A 619 2.40 -0.09 -3.60
N ARG A 620 1.65 0.50 -2.65
CA ARG A 620 0.45 1.31 -2.91
C ARG A 620 0.50 2.62 -2.15
N GLU A 621 0.34 3.76 -2.82
CA GLU A 621 0.02 5.00 -2.11
C GLU A 621 -1.48 5.08 -1.80
N LEU A 622 -1.81 5.41 -0.55
CA LEU A 622 -3.17 5.71 -0.09
C LEU A 622 -3.42 7.22 -0.08
N ASN A 623 -4.60 7.67 -0.50
CA ASN A 623 -4.99 9.08 -0.40
C ASN A 623 -5.29 9.50 1.07
N SER A 624 -5.47 10.80 1.34
CA SER A 624 -5.68 11.30 2.71
C SER A 624 -6.87 10.70 3.45
N TYR A 625 -7.97 10.36 2.76
CA TYR A 625 -9.14 9.73 3.38
C TYR A 625 -8.89 8.25 3.67
N GLN A 626 -8.25 7.56 2.74
CA GLN A 626 -7.79 6.17 2.90
C GLN A 626 -6.76 6.04 4.03
N LYS A 627 -5.85 7.01 4.15
CA LYS A 627 -4.87 7.07 5.25
C LYS A 627 -5.57 7.20 6.61
N ILE A 628 -6.67 7.95 6.70
CA ILE A 628 -7.51 8.01 7.91
C ILE A 628 -8.25 6.69 8.14
N ALA A 629 -8.80 6.06 7.09
CA ALA A 629 -9.50 4.78 7.24
C ALA A 629 -8.57 3.65 7.73
N ALA A 630 -7.31 3.66 7.31
CA ALA A 630 -6.27 2.70 7.68
C ALA A 630 -5.75 2.87 9.12
N ASP A 631 -5.66 4.08 9.67
CA ASP A 631 -5.21 4.36 11.05
C ASP A 631 -6.30 4.00 12.08
N VAL A 632 -6.59 2.71 12.21
CA VAL A 632 -7.55 2.17 13.18
C VAL A 632 -7.04 2.21 14.63
N THR A 633 -5.75 2.47 14.84
CA THR A 633 -5.15 2.69 16.17
C THR A 633 -5.19 4.16 16.62
N ASN A 634 -5.46 5.09 15.71
CA ASN A 634 -5.37 6.55 15.91
C ASN A 634 -3.94 7.01 16.32
N SER A 635 -2.92 6.38 15.74
CA SER A 635 -1.50 6.67 15.96
C SER A 635 -1.00 7.89 15.18
N GLY A 636 -1.70 8.31 14.12
CA GLY A 636 -1.28 9.35 13.18
C GLY A 636 -0.42 8.84 12.02
N TYR A 637 -0.19 7.53 11.93
CA TYR A 637 0.50 6.84 10.84
C TYR A 637 -0.14 5.46 10.62
N ILE A 638 0.34 4.71 9.62
CA ILE A 638 -0.22 3.41 9.26
C ILE A 638 0.85 2.35 9.45
N SER A 639 0.53 1.30 10.19
CA SER A 639 1.51 0.37 10.73
C SER A 639 1.03 -1.08 10.72
N THR A 640 1.95 -2.00 11.02
CA THR A 640 1.62 -3.40 11.29
C THR A 640 0.65 -3.57 12.47
N LEU A 641 0.60 -2.63 13.42
CA LEU A 641 -0.37 -2.67 14.52
C LEU A 641 -1.80 -2.45 14.00
N ASP A 642 -1.99 -1.52 13.06
CA ASP A 642 -3.27 -1.29 12.39
C ASP A 642 -3.69 -2.53 11.60
N LEU A 643 -2.77 -3.10 10.81
CA LEU A 643 -2.99 -4.35 10.07
C LEU A 643 -3.43 -5.50 10.98
N VAL A 644 -2.78 -5.68 12.15
CA VAL A 644 -3.14 -6.72 13.13
C VAL A 644 -4.50 -6.43 13.80
N MET A 645 -4.82 -5.17 14.10
CA MET A 645 -6.15 -4.81 14.62
C MET A 645 -7.25 -5.06 13.58
N MET A 646 -7.00 -4.73 12.31
CA MET A 646 -7.91 -5.03 11.20
C MET A 646 -8.08 -6.53 10.96
N GLN A 647 -6.98 -7.28 11.00
CA GLN A 647 -7.02 -8.74 10.84
C GLN A 647 -7.98 -9.38 11.87
N ARG A 648 -7.97 -8.91 13.13
CA ARG A 648 -8.90 -9.41 14.17
C ARG A 648 -10.38 -9.15 13.85
N ILE A 649 -10.72 -8.06 13.15
CA ILE A 649 -12.08 -7.79 12.65
C ILE A 649 -12.43 -8.72 11.48
N VAL A 650 -11.53 -8.87 10.50
CA VAL A 650 -11.70 -9.76 9.34
C VAL A 650 -11.78 -11.23 9.74
N ASP A 651 -11.03 -11.65 10.76
CA ASP A 651 -11.10 -12.97 11.39
C ASP A 651 -12.36 -13.19 12.23
N GLY A 652 -12.92 -12.12 12.80
CA GLY A 652 -14.04 -12.19 13.76
C GLY A 652 -13.62 -12.46 15.21
N THR A 653 -12.33 -12.30 15.54
CA THR A 653 -11.83 -12.36 16.93
C THR A 653 -11.99 -11.04 17.69
N ALA A 654 -12.41 -9.98 17.01
CA ALA A 654 -12.91 -8.73 17.58
C ALA A 654 -14.18 -8.27 16.82
N ASN A 655 -14.99 -7.40 17.45
CA ASN A 655 -16.24 -6.86 16.89
C ASN A 655 -16.24 -5.32 16.74
N ASP A 656 -15.33 -4.64 17.43
CA ASP A 656 -15.13 -3.19 17.43
C ASP A 656 -13.63 -2.86 17.46
N TRP A 657 -13.30 -1.60 17.17
CA TRP A 657 -11.93 -1.09 17.12
C TRP A 657 -11.34 -0.74 18.49
N SER A 658 -12.18 -0.54 19.51
CA SER A 658 -11.85 -0.04 20.87
C SER A 658 -11.10 1.30 20.99
N LEU A 659 -10.35 1.75 19.99
CA LEU A 659 -9.53 2.97 19.98
C LEU A 659 -10.10 4.10 19.11
N VAL A 660 -10.84 3.75 18.05
CA VAL A 660 -11.49 4.70 17.12
C VAL A 660 -13.01 4.49 17.05
N PRO A 661 -13.80 5.54 16.75
CA PRO A 661 -15.19 5.35 16.34
C PRO A 661 -15.24 4.57 15.02
N VAL A 662 -16.32 3.84 14.75
CA VAL A 662 -16.47 3.08 13.50
C VAL A 662 -16.60 4.00 12.26
N TRP A 663 -17.07 5.23 12.46
CA TRP A 663 -17.13 6.29 11.44
C TRP A 663 -16.49 7.57 11.97
N LYS A 664 -15.72 8.25 11.11
CA LYS A 664 -15.38 9.68 11.22
C LYS A 664 -16.15 10.43 10.12
N PHE A 665 -16.72 11.58 10.45
CA PHE A 665 -17.44 12.44 9.49
C PHE A 665 -16.76 13.81 9.42
N LEU A 666 -16.73 14.41 8.23
CA LEU A 666 -15.97 15.63 7.94
C LEU A 666 -16.78 16.57 7.03
N ASP A 667 -16.94 17.85 7.37
CA ASP A 667 -17.56 18.84 6.48
C ASP A 667 -16.78 18.90 5.16
N LYS A 668 -17.46 18.70 4.02
CA LYS A 668 -16.87 18.71 2.68
C LYS A 668 -16.32 20.08 2.27
N ASN A 669 -16.60 21.16 3.01
CA ASN A 669 -15.91 22.44 2.86
C ASN A 669 -14.50 22.41 3.49
N HIS A 670 -13.63 21.56 2.94
CA HIS A 670 -12.21 21.48 3.26
C HIS A 670 -11.36 21.36 1.99
N THR A 671 -10.06 21.57 2.16
CA THR A 671 -9.02 21.38 1.14
C THR A 671 -8.04 20.30 1.58
N VAL A 672 -7.27 19.74 0.64
CA VAL A 672 -6.15 18.85 0.94
C VAL A 672 -4.88 19.51 0.42
N VAL A 673 -3.98 19.91 1.32
CA VAL A 673 -2.71 20.57 0.98
C VAL A 673 -1.58 19.69 1.49
N ASN A 674 -0.70 19.23 0.59
CA ASN A 674 0.39 18.30 0.91
C ASN A 674 -0.07 17.06 1.70
N GLY A 675 -1.25 16.53 1.36
CA GLY A 675 -1.89 15.40 2.04
C GLY A 675 -2.66 15.75 3.32
N VAL A 676 -2.55 16.97 3.85
CA VAL A 676 -3.20 17.42 5.08
C VAL A 676 -4.58 18.02 4.79
N ILE A 677 -5.62 17.45 5.41
CA ILE A 677 -7.00 17.94 5.34
C ILE A 677 -7.15 19.20 6.20
N THR A 678 -7.51 20.33 5.57
CA THR A 678 -7.61 21.63 6.25
C THR A 678 -8.84 22.43 5.77
N PRO A 679 -9.72 22.91 6.66
CA PRO A 679 -9.80 22.59 8.10
C PRO A 679 -10.42 21.21 8.36
N PHE A 680 -9.98 20.52 9.42
CA PHE A 680 -10.59 19.26 9.86
C PHE A 680 -11.82 19.54 10.75
N LYS A 681 -12.99 19.78 10.13
CA LYS A 681 -14.27 20.03 10.81
C LYS A 681 -15.11 18.75 10.92
N GLU A 682 -15.22 18.15 12.11
CA GLU A 682 -16.13 17.02 12.36
C GLU A 682 -17.62 17.41 12.54
N SER A 683 -17.93 18.71 12.54
CA SER A 683 -19.26 19.26 12.78
C SER A 683 -19.47 20.57 12.02
N ILE A 684 -20.75 20.95 11.85
CA ILE A 684 -21.15 22.24 11.28
C ILE A 684 -22.09 22.95 12.24
N ASN A 685 -22.01 24.28 12.32
CA ASN A 685 -23.02 25.07 13.01
C ASN A 685 -24.14 25.47 12.04
N THR A 686 -25.40 25.43 12.47
CA THR A 686 -26.55 25.79 11.64
C THR A 686 -26.53 27.24 11.16
N ASN A 687 -25.89 28.14 11.92
CA ASN A 687 -25.70 29.54 11.53
C ASN A 687 -24.44 29.77 10.65
N ASP A 688 -23.59 28.74 10.46
CA ASP A 688 -22.44 28.82 9.55
C ASP A 688 -22.92 28.66 8.10
N LEU A 689 -23.15 29.78 7.41
CA LEU A 689 -23.55 29.80 6.00
C LEU A 689 -22.44 29.31 5.03
N LEU A 690 -21.20 29.11 5.51
CA LEU A 690 -20.10 28.49 4.76
C LEU A 690 -20.08 26.97 4.87
N SER A 691 -20.87 26.37 5.77
CA SER A 691 -20.96 24.91 5.88
C SER A 691 -21.54 24.32 4.59
N SER A 692 -20.97 23.21 4.12
CA SER A 692 -21.40 22.60 2.85
C SER A 692 -22.75 21.86 2.95
N ASN A 693 -23.18 21.51 4.17
CA ASN A 693 -24.26 20.55 4.45
C ASN A 693 -24.01 19.15 3.85
N GLN A 694 -22.79 18.86 3.43
CA GLN A 694 -22.37 17.57 2.91
C GLN A 694 -21.22 17.06 3.78
N PHE A 695 -21.45 15.96 4.48
CA PHE A 695 -20.41 15.27 5.24
C PHE A 695 -19.79 14.16 4.39
N LEU A 696 -18.46 14.18 4.31
CA LEU A 696 -17.66 13.07 3.84
C LEU A 696 -17.48 12.09 5.01
N GLY A 697 -18.03 10.88 4.86
CA GLY A 697 -17.90 9.78 5.81
C GLY A 697 -16.69 8.91 5.48
N ILE A 698 -15.86 8.68 6.49
CA ILE A 698 -14.73 7.74 6.46
C ILE A 698 -15.07 6.63 7.45
N LYS A 699 -15.22 5.40 6.96
CA LYS A 699 -15.41 4.24 7.82
C LYS A 699 -14.05 3.66 8.17
N MET A 700 -13.79 3.50 9.47
CA MET A 700 -12.50 2.99 9.94
C MET A 700 -12.38 1.51 9.58
N GLY A 701 -11.30 1.16 8.88
CA GLY A 701 -11.02 -0.16 8.31
C GLY A 701 -11.54 -0.40 6.88
N ASP A 702 -12.28 0.53 6.26
CA ASP A 702 -12.76 0.43 4.87
C ASP A 702 -11.90 1.37 3.99
N ILE A 703 -10.90 0.80 3.31
CA ILE A 703 -9.88 1.52 2.53
C ILE A 703 -10.19 1.43 1.03
N ASP A 704 -10.81 0.35 0.56
CA ASP A 704 -11.25 0.22 -0.84
C ASP A 704 -12.58 0.95 -1.14
N GLY A 705 -13.36 1.26 -0.09
CA GLY A 705 -14.68 1.87 -0.21
C GLY A 705 -15.78 0.85 -0.51
N SER A 706 -15.65 -0.39 -0.01
CA SER A 706 -16.61 -1.49 -0.22
C SER A 706 -17.81 -1.47 0.73
N TYR A 707 -17.87 -0.55 1.72
CA TYR A 707 -19.07 -0.39 2.55
C TYR A 707 -20.33 -0.08 1.72
N ARG A 708 -21.41 -0.81 2.02
CA ARG A 708 -22.75 -0.62 1.43
C ARG A 708 -23.77 -0.77 2.55
N ASP A 709 -24.81 0.05 2.56
CA ASP A 709 -25.82 0.01 3.63
C ASP A 709 -26.61 -1.32 3.64
N PRO A 710 -27.00 -1.85 4.82
CA PRO A 710 -27.63 -3.16 4.94
C PRO A 710 -28.87 -3.33 4.05
N GLY A 711 -28.82 -4.32 3.16
CA GLY A 711 -29.89 -4.61 2.18
C GLY A 711 -29.61 -4.08 0.78
N THR A 712 -28.67 -3.15 0.61
CA THR A 712 -28.12 -2.83 -0.72
C THR A 712 -27.13 -3.90 -1.16
N SER A 713 -27.15 -4.27 -2.45
CA SER A 713 -26.27 -5.32 -2.97
C SER A 713 -24.83 -4.81 -3.15
N ARG A 714 -23.85 -5.50 -2.56
CA ARG A 714 -22.45 -5.39 -3.00
C ARG A 714 -22.40 -5.62 -4.53
N PRO A 715 -21.74 -4.76 -5.33
CA PRO A 715 -21.44 -5.10 -6.71
C PRO A 715 -20.59 -6.38 -6.70
N ILE A 716 -20.99 -7.40 -7.46
CA ILE A 716 -20.33 -8.70 -7.43
C ILE A 716 -18.99 -8.60 -8.16
N THR A 717 -17.91 -8.39 -7.41
CA THR A 717 -16.54 -8.56 -7.90
C THR A 717 -16.29 -10.06 -8.08
N TYR A 718 -16.69 -10.60 -9.24
CA TYR A 718 -16.55 -12.02 -9.53
C TYR A 718 -15.08 -12.48 -9.44
N ALA A 719 -14.82 -13.48 -8.60
CA ALA A 719 -14.08 -14.65 -9.05
C ALA A 719 -15.13 -15.78 -9.06
N ALA A 720 -15.57 -16.23 -10.24
CA ALA A 720 -16.51 -17.34 -10.26
C ALA A 720 -15.72 -18.63 -10.10
N LEU A 721 -16.16 -19.51 -9.21
CA LEU A 721 -15.54 -20.82 -9.03
C LEU A 721 -16.36 -21.89 -9.73
N LYS A 722 -15.68 -22.77 -10.46
CA LYS A 722 -16.23 -23.96 -11.08
C LYS A 722 -15.98 -25.14 -10.13
N GLY A 723 -17.03 -25.66 -9.52
CA GLY A 723 -17.04 -26.99 -8.89
C GLY A 723 -17.70 -28.01 -9.80
N THR A 724 -17.64 -29.29 -9.43
CA THR A 724 -18.51 -30.32 -10.01
C THR A 724 -19.86 -30.35 -9.27
N ASP A 725 -20.89 -30.85 -9.95
CA ASP A 725 -22.24 -31.08 -9.38
C ASP A 725 -22.49 -32.59 -9.42
N ASP A 726 -22.44 -33.24 -8.26
CA ASP A 726 -22.33 -34.69 -8.11
C ASP A 726 -23.41 -35.25 -7.15
N VAL A 727 -23.90 -36.46 -7.46
CA VAL A 727 -24.94 -37.13 -6.67
C VAL A 727 -24.30 -37.91 -5.51
N LEU A 728 -24.48 -37.40 -4.29
CA LEU A 728 -23.84 -37.95 -3.08
C LEU A 728 -24.65 -39.09 -2.46
N ASN A 729 -24.00 -40.24 -2.21
CA ASN A 729 -24.55 -41.35 -1.43
C ASN A 729 -24.19 -41.23 0.06
N LYS A 730 -25.10 -41.67 0.94
CA LYS A 730 -24.88 -41.62 2.39
C LYS A 730 -23.78 -42.60 2.83
N GLY A 731 -22.70 -42.07 3.39
CA GLY A 731 -21.60 -42.83 3.99
C GLY A 731 -20.40 -43.06 3.07
N GLU A 732 -20.45 -42.53 1.83
CA GLU A 732 -19.29 -42.42 0.95
C GLU A 732 -18.57 -41.07 1.19
N THR A 733 -17.36 -40.93 0.66
CA THR A 733 -16.55 -39.70 0.73
C THR A 733 -16.29 -39.20 -0.69
N TYR A 734 -16.37 -37.88 -0.86
CA TYR A 734 -16.24 -37.20 -2.15
C TYR A 734 -15.32 -35.98 -2.02
N GLU A 735 -14.75 -35.56 -3.15
CA GLU A 735 -13.83 -34.44 -3.27
C GLU A 735 -14.47 -33.38 -4.18
N LEU A 736 -14.62 -32.15 -3.69
CA LEU A 736 -15.20 -31.03 -4.45
C LEU A 736 -14.08 -30.08 -4.88
N ILE A 737 -13.53 -30.28 -6.07
CA ILE A 737 -12.42 -29.49 -6.58
C ILE A 737 -12.93 -28.15 -7.13
N LEU A 738 -12.46 -27.04 -6.57
CA LEU A 738 -12.81 -25.68 -6.97
C LEU A 738 -11.76 -25.10 -7.93
N LYS A 739 -12.20 -24.72 -9.12
CA LYS A 739 -11.33 -24.23 -10.21
C LYS A 739 -11.69 -22.80 -10.60
N SER A 740 -10.69 -22.00 -10.98
CA SER A 740 -10.92 -20.62 -11.42
C SER A 740 -11.74 -20.54 -12.71
N ASP A 741 -12.67 -19.58 -12.81
CA ASP A 741 -13.44 -19.37 -14.04
C ASP A 741 -12.61 -18.80 -15.20
N ARG A 742 -11.54 -18.07 -14.88
CA ARG A 742 -10.70 -17.29 -15.80
C ARG A 742 -9.24 -17.25 -15.33
N SER A 743 -8.34 -16.73 -16.16
CA SER A 743 -6.97 -16.44 -15.73
C SER A 743 -6.96 -15.11 -14.96
N GLN A 744 -6.41 -15.09 -13.75
CA GLN A 744 -6.39 -13.92 -12.85
C GLN A 744 -5.18 -13.97 -11.91
N SER A 745 -4.65 -12.80 -11.51
CA SER A 745 -3.73 -12.73 -10.36
C SER A 745 -4.52 -12.68 -9.05
N LEU A 746 -4.06 -13.42 -8.04
CA LEU A 746 -4.62 -13.48 -6.71
C LEU A 746 -3.53 -13.17 -5.67
N VAL A 747 -3.77 -12.11 -4.91
CA VAL A 747 -3.01 -11.75 -3.70
C VAL A 747 -3.72 -12.21 -2.42
N ALA A 748 -5.05 -12.39 -2.49
CA ALA A 748 -5.86 -12.96 -1.43
C ALA A 748 -7.16 -13.57 -1.97
N ALA A 749 -7.79 -14.44 -1.19
CA ALA A 749 -9.10 -15.02 -1.44
C ALA A 749 -9.84 -15.26 -0.12
N GLN A 750 -11.10 -14.81 -0.06
CA GLN A 750 -12.03 -15.19 1.02
C GLN A 750 -13.25 -15.86 0.39
N LEU A 751 -13.54 -17.09 0.84
CA LEU A 751 -14.65 -17.91 0.38
C LEU A 751 -15.50 -18.34 1.58
N GLU A 752 -16.81 -18.38 1.39
CA GLU A 752 -17.78 -18.67 2.44
C GLU A 752 -18.89 -19.58 1.90
N PHE A 753 -19.11 -20.72 2.54
CA PHE A 753 -20.06 -21.75 2.11
C PHE A 753 -21.00 -22.14 3.26
N ASP A 754 -22.30 -21.86 3.10
CA ASP A 754 -23.34 -22.30 4.02
C ASP A 754 -23.77 -23.75 3.69
N ILE A 755 -23.59 -24.68 4.63
CA ILE A 755 -23.86 -26.11 4.47
C ILE A 755 -25.34 -26.37 4.75
N LYS A 756 -26.16 -26.44 3.69
CA LYS A 756 -27.62 -26.50 3.79
C LYS A 756 -28.19 -27.87 4.19
N ASP A 757 -27.44 -28.96 3.98
CA ASP A 757 -27.86 -30.32 4.37
C ASP A 757 -27.00 -30.84 5.53
N LYS A 758 -27.67 -31.14 6.66
CA LYS A 758 -27.06 -31.66 7.88
C LYS A 758 -26.60 -33.13 7.78
N GLY A 759 -26.79 -33.77 6.62
CA GLY A 759 -26.20 -35.07 6.28
C GLY A 759 -24.78 -34.98 5.72
N ILE A 760 -24.29 -33.79 5.35
CA ILE A 760 -22.93 -33.56 4.83
C ILE A 760 -22.01 -33.19 6.00
N ASN A 761 -20.83 -33.81 6.06
CA ASN A 761 -19.75 -33.43 6.97
C ASN A 761 -18.46 -33.24 6.16
N ILE A 762 -17.77 -32.12 6.38
CA ILE A 762 -16.50 -31.82 5.72
C ILE A 762 -15.38 -32.48 6.52
N ILE A 763 -14.51 -33.24 5.83
CA ILE A 763 -13.43 -34.02 6.46
C ILE A 763 -12.12 -33.21 6.50
N GLY A 764 -11.89 -32.38 5.48
CA GLY A 764 -10.74 -31.49 5.34
C GLY A 764 -10.91 -30.58 4.12
N VAL A 765 -9.94 -29.71 3.92
CA VAL A 765 -9.83 -28.78 2.78
C VAL A 765 -8.34 -28.68 2.45
N GLU A 766 -7.98 -28.77 1.17
CA GLU A 766 -6.62 -28.56 0.69
C GLU A 766 -6.53 -27.25 -0.10
N GLY A 767 -5.33 -26.88 -0.56
CA GLY A 767 -5.09 -25.61 -1.25
C GLY A 767 -3.81 -25.65 -2.07
N ASN A 768 -3.62 -26.75 -2.82
CA ASN A 768 -2.31 -27.13 -3.38
C ASN A 768 -1.73 -26.16 -4.43
N ASN A 769 -2.53 -25.21 -4.93
CA ASN A 769 -2.08 -24.12 -5.81
C ASN A 769 -2.04 -22.73 -5.12
N LEU A 770 -2.27 -22.66 -3.81
CA LEU A 770 -2.23 -21.44 -2.99
C LEU A 770 -0.96 -21.44 -2.11
N PRO A 771 0.09 -20.64 -2.41
CA PRO A 771 1.32 -20.66 -1.64
C PRO A 771 1.11 -20.35 -0.17
N GLY A 772 1.69 -21.18 0.70
CA GLY A 772 1.57 -21.05 2.15
C GLY A 772 0.22 -21.51 2.73
N PHE A 773 -0.68 -22.12 1.95
CA PHE A 773 -1.96 -22.60 2.45
C PHE A 773 -1.81 -23.75 3.45
N ASP A 774 -1.84 -23.39 4.73
CA ASP A 774 -2.01 -24.29 5.87
C ASP A 774 -3.50 -24.34 6.27
N PRO A 775 -4.18 -25.51 6.17
CA PRO A 775 -5.59 -25.63 6.57
C PRO A 775 -5.85 -25.25 8.04
N THR A 776 -4.86 -25.39 8.94
CA THR A 776 -5.02 -25.06 10.36
C THR A 776 -5.07 -23.55 10.63
N GLN A 777 -4.63 -22.73 9.67
CA GLN A 777 -4.62 -21.26 9.75
C GLN A 777 -5.70 -20.64 8.87
N HIS A 778 -5.89 -21.17 7.66
CA HIS A 778 -6.71 -20.56 6.61
C HIS A 778 -8.16 -21.09 6.56
N VAL A 779 -8.49 -22.16 7.28
CA VAL A 779 -9.80 -22.81 7.22
C VAL A 779 -10.50 -22.81 8.58
N LYS A 780 -11.72 -22.29 8.61
CA LYS A 780 -12.59 -22.26 9.80
C LYS A 780 -13.85 -23.06 9.50
N MET A 781 -14.02 -24.19 10.19
CA MET A 781 -15.12 -25.13 10.01
C MET A 781 -16.10 -25.10 11.18
N SER A 782 -17.39 -25.24 10.85
CA SER A 782 -18.48 -25.47 11.78
C SER A 782 -19.56 -26.32 11.10
N ASN A 783 -20.43 -26.98 11.88
CA ASN A 783 -21.43 -27.93 11.38
C ASN A 783 -22.28 -27.42 10.20
N ASP A 784 -22.59 -26.12 10.19
CA ASP A 784 -23.51 -25.49 9.25
C ASP A 784 -22.76 -24.56 8.26
N LYS A 785 -21.43 -24.38 8.39
CA LYS A 785 -20.67 -23.36 7.62
C LYS A 785 -19.17 -23.62 7.54
N LEU A 786 -18.62 -23.45 6.33
CA LEU A 786 -17.18 -23.41 6.01
C LEU A 786 -16.76 -21.99 5.61
N ILE A 787 -15.65 -21.51 6.17
CA ILE A 787 -14.98 -20.26 5.76
C ILE A 787 -13.53 -20.61 5.40
N ILE A 788 -13.08 -20.11 4.25
CA ILE A 788 -11.69 -20.16 3.81
C ILE A 788 -11.19 -18.73 3.64
N GLN A 789 -10.11 -18.37 4.33
CA GLN A 789 -9.47 -17.06 4.27
C GLN A 789 -7.98 -17.28 4.02
N TRP A 790 -7.52 -17.01 2.80
CA TRP A 790 -6.12 -17.12 2.40
C TRP A 790 -5.62 -15.79 1.84
N TYR A 791 -4.39 -15.43 2.19
CA TYR A 791 -3.67 -14.30 1.62
C TYR A 791 -2.22 -14.69 1.39
N ILE A 792 -1.63 -14.12 0.35
CA ILE A 792 -0.25 -14.40 0.00
C ILE A 792 0.71 -13.62 0.90
N ASP A 793 1.86 -14.23 1.20
CA ASP A 793 3.01 -13.51 1.71
C ASP A 793 3.55 -12.59 0.59
N LEU A 794 3.18 -11.30 0.64
CA LEU A 794 3.62 -10.29 -0.31
C LEU A 794 5.12 -9.95 -0.20
N GLN A 795 5.80 -10.30 0.90
CA GLN A 795 7.26 -10.17 0.97
C GLN A 795 7.95 -11.25 0.14
N LYS A 796 7.36 -12.45 0.05
CA LYS A 796 7.84 -13.55 -0.81
C LYS A 796 7.32 -13.45 -2.25
N ASN A 797 6.10 -12.96 -2.46
CA ASN A 797 5.43 -12.92 -3.76
C ASN A 797 4.63 -11.60 -3.97
N PRO A 798 5.30 -10.45 -4.15
CA PRO A 798 4.65 -9.13 -4.21
C PRO A 798 3.70 -8.91 -5.40
N LEU A 799 3.72 -9.81 -6.41
CA LEU A 799 2.86 -9.75 -7.60
C LEU A 799 1.63 -10.68 -7.50
N GLY A 800 1.44 -11.36 -6.37
CA GLY A 800 0.45 -12.43 -6.22
C GLY A 800 0.83 -13.71 -6.95
N ILE A 801 -0.13 -14.64 -7.06
CA ILE A 801 -0.06 -15.80 -7.96
C ILE A 801 -0.95 -15.61 -9.17
N ASN A 802 -0.48 -16.01 -10.35
CA ASN A 802 -1.35 -16.15 -11.52
C ASN A 802 -2.01 -17.54 -11.50
N ILE A 803 -3.31 -17.60 -11.20
CA ILE A 803 -4.11 -18.81 -11.40
C ILE A 803 -4.75 -18.73 -12.78
N LEU A 804 -4.60 -19.78 -13.58
CA LEU A 804 -5.12 -19.86 -14.95
C LEU A 804 -6.58 -20.34 -15.00
N ASN A 805 -7.28 -20.03 -16.10
CA ASN A 805 -8.62 -20.55 -16.36
C ASN A 805 -8.66 -22.09 -16.26
N ASN A 806 -9.60 -22.64 -15.47
CA ASN A 806 -9.73 -24.06 -15.13
C ASN A 806 -8.58 -24.66 -14.30
N GLN A 807 -7.61 -23.86 -13.82
CA GLN A 807 -6.66 -24.32 -12.82
C GLN A 807 -7.36 -24.47 -11.46
N GLU A 808 -6.98 -25.52 -10.75
CA GLU A 808 -7.49 -25.90 -9.43
C GLU A 808 -6.95 -24.93 -8.37
N MET A 809 -7.74 -24.59 -7.36
CA MET A 809 -7.32 -23.68 -6.28
C MET A 809 -7.37 -24.36 -4.91
N VAL A 810 -8.51 -25.02 -4.64
CA VAL A 810 -8.98 -25.59 -3.37
C VAL A 810 -9.73 -26.88 -3.69
#